data_AF-Q9NTJ4-F1
#
_entry.id   AF-Q9NTJ4-F1
#
_cell.length_a   1.000
_cell.length_b   1.000
_cell.length_c   1.000
_cell.angle_alpha   90.00
_cell.angle_beta   90.00
_cell.angle_gamma   90.00
#
_symmetry.space_group_name_H-M   'P 1'
#
loop_
_entity.id
_entity.type
_entity.pdbx_description
1 polymer ?
#
loop_
_entity_poly.entity_id
_entity_poly.type
_entity_poly.pdbx_seq_one_letter_code
_entity_poly.pdbx_strand_id
1 'polypeptide(L)'
;MAAAPALKHWRTTLERVEKFVSPLYFTDCNLRGRLFGASCPVAVLSSFLTPERLPYQEAVQRDFRPAQVGDSFGPTWWTCWFRVELTIPEAWVGQEVHLCWESDGEGLVWRDGEPVQGLTKEGEKTSYVLTDRLGERDPRSLTLYVEVACNGLLGAGKGSMIAAPDPEKMFQLSRAELAVFHRDVHMLLVDLELLLGIAKGLGKDNQRSFQALYTANQMVNVCDPAQPETFPVAQALASRFFGQHGGESQHTIHATGHCHIDTAWLWPFKETVRKCARSWVTALQLMERNPEFIFACSQAQQLEWVKSRYPGLYSRIQEFACRGQFVPVGGTWVEMDGNLPSGEAMVRQFLQGQNFFLQEFGKMCSEFWLPDTFGYSAQLPQIMHGCGIRRFLTQKLSWNLVNSFPHHTFFWEGLDGSRVLVHFPPGDSYGMQGSVEEVLKTVANNRDKGRANHSAFLFGFGDGGGGPTQTMLDRLKRLSNTDGLPRVQLSSPRQLFSALESDSEQLCTWVGELFLELHNGTYTTHAQIKKGNRECERILHDVELLSSLALARSAQFLYPAAQLQHLWRLLLLNQFHDVVTGSCIQMVAEEAMCHYEDIRSHGNTLLSAAAAALCAGEPGPEGLLIVNTLPWKRIEVMALPKPGGAHSLALVTVPSMGYAPVPPPTSLQPLLPQQPVFVVQETDGSVTLDNGIIRVKLDPTGRLTSLVLVASGREAIAEGAVGNQFVLFDDVPLYWDAWDVMDYHLETRKPVLGQAGTLAVGTEGGLRGSAWFLLQISPNSRLSQEVVLDVGCPYVRFHTEVHWHEAHKFLKVEFPARVRSSQATYEIQFGHLQRPTHYNTSWDWARFEVWAHRWMDLSEHGFGLALLNDCKYGASVRGSILSLSLLRAPKAPDATADTGRHEFTYALMPHKGSFQDAGVIQAAYSLNFPLLALPAPSPAPATSWSAFSVSSPAVVLETVKQAESSPQRRSLVLRLYEAHGSHVDCWLHLSLPVQEAILCDLLERPDPAGHLTLRDNRLKLTFSPFQVLSLLLVLQPPPH
;
A
#
# COMPACT_ATOMS: atom_id res chain seq x y z
N MET A 1 -22.15 -56.24 32.40
CA MET A 1 -21.88 -55.27 33.50
C MET A 1 -21.35 -54.01 32.86
N ALA A 2 -21.91 -52.83 33.14
CA ALA A 2 -21.23 -51.59 32.77
C ALA A 2 -19.90 -51.55 33.52
N ALA A 3 -18.78 -51.36 32.81
CA ALA A 3 -17.48 -51.20 33.48
C ALA A 3 -17.61 -50.09 34.54
N ALA A 4 -17.05 -50.32 35.73
CA ALA A 4 -17.05 -49.31 36.78
C ALA A 4 -16.45 -47.99 36.22
N PRO A 5 -16.95 -46.81 36.61
CA PRO A 5 -16.36 -45.55 36.19
C PRO A 5 -14.88 -45.52 36.58
N ALA A 6 -13.99 -45.65 35.59
CA ALA A 6 -12.56 -45.53 35.80
C ALA A 6 -12.17 -44.05 35.77
N LEU A 7 -11.33 -43.62 36.73
CA LEU A 7 -10.69 -42.32 36.64
C LEU A 7 -9.83 -42.30 35.37
N LYS A 8 -10.20 -41.45 34.41
CA LYS A 8 -9.44 -41.31 33.17
C LYS A 8 -8.39 -40.22 33.34
N HIS A 9 -7.15 -40.55 33.02
CA HIS A 9 -6.08 -39.56 32.97
C HIS A 9 -6.32 -38.60 31.79
N TRP A 10 -6.18 -37.30 32.04
CA TRP A 10 -6.45 -36.25 31.05
C TRP A 10 -5.64 -36.46 29.77
N ARG A 11 -4.33 -36.68 29.90
CA ARG A 11 -3.41 -36.82 28.75
C ARG A 11 -3.76 -38.00 27.85
N THR A 12 -4.02 -39.17 28.44
CA THR A 12 -4.33 -40.39 27.67
C THR A 12 -5.67 -40.27 26.95
N THR A 13 -6.62 -39.57 27.56
CA THR A 13 -7.93 -39.32 26.97
C THR A 13 -7.81 -38.34 25.80
N LEU A 14 -7.02 -37.28 25.98
CA LEU A 14 -6.78 -36.27 24.95
C LEU A 14 -6.05 -36.88 23.75
N GLU A 15 -4.92 -37.56 23.97
CA GLU A 15 -4.15 -38.20 22.91
C GLU A 15 -4.98 -39.28 22.18
N ARG A 16 -5.84 -40.03 22.88
CA ARG A 16 -6.76 -40.99 22.24
C ARG A 16 -7.67 -40.29 21.21
N VAL A 17 -8.27 -39.16 21.57
CA VAL A 17 -9.16 -38.42 20.65
C VAL A 17 -8.33 -37.82 19.51
N GLU A 18 -7.14 -37.27 19.78
CA GLU A 18 -6.24 -36.76 18.74
C GLU A 18 -5.90 -37.83 17.69
N LYS A 19 -5.58 -39.05 18.12
CA LYS A 19 -5.30 -40.16 17.22
C LYS A 19 -6.55 -40.60 16.42
N PHE A 20 -7.74 -40.48 17.01
CA PHE A 20 -8.99 -40.84 16.34
C PHE A 20 -9.38 -39.89 15.19
N VAL A 21 -8.95 -38.62 15.23
CA VAL A 21 -9.22 -37.62 14.18
C VAL A 21 -8.00 -37.27 13.33
N SER A 22 -6.86 -37.91 13.59
CA SER A 22 -5.57 -37.57 13.00
C SER A 22 -5.54 -37.82 11.48
N PRO A 23 -4.97 -36.90 10.69
CA PRO A 23 -4.67 -37.15 9.27
C PRO A 23 -3.45 -38.05 9.05
N LEU A 24 -2.70 -38.40 10.10
CA LEU A 24 -1.45 -39.15 9.98
C LEU A 24 -1.50 -40.53 10.65
N TYR A 25 -2.11 -40.63 11.84
CA TYR A 25 -2.08 -41.84 12.65
C TYR A 25 -3.34 -42.68 12.49
N PHE A 26 -3.18 -43.98 12.27
CA PHE A 26 -4.26 -44.96 12.20
C PHE A 26 -5.33 -44.63 11.14
N THR A 27 -4.94 -44.01 10.02
CA THR A 27 -5.87 -43.64 8.94
C THR A 27 -6.52 -44.86 8.27
N ASP A 28 -6.03 -46.06 8.52
CA ASP A 28 -6.65 -47.32 8.13
C ASP A 28 -7.93 -47.64 8.93
N CYS A 29 -8.06 -47.14 10.16
CA CYS A 29 -9.17 -47.47 11.06
C CYS A 29 -9.78 -46.29 11.84
N ASN A 30 -9.19 -45.09 11.80
CA ASN A 30 -9.70 -43.92 12.50
C ASN A 30 -10.81 -43.21 11.71
N LEU A 31 -11.40 -42.16 12.29
CA LEU A 31 -12.51 -41.44 11.67
C LEU A 31 -12.06 -40.67 10.42
N ARG A 32 -10.87 -40.07 10.43
CA ARG A 32 -10.35 -39.27 9.30
C ARG A 32 -10.19 -40.12 8.04
N GLY A 33 -9.73 -41.35 8.18
CA GLY A 33 -9.58 -42.32 7.10
C GLY A 33 -10.87 -42.69 6.38
N ARG A 34 -12.03 -42.31 6.93
CA ARG A 34 -13.36 -42.56 6.37
C ARG A 34 -13.99 -41.32 5.75
N LEU A 35 -13.27 -40.20 5.68
CA LEU A 35 -13.81 -38.96 5.12
C LEU A 35 -14.21 -39.12 3.64
N PHE A 36 -13.37 -39.82 2.88
CA PHE A 36 -13.68 -40.26 1.52
C PHE A 36 -13.88 -41.78 1.51
N GLY A 37 -14.96 -42.23 0.89
CA GLY A 37 -15.37 -43.62 0.79
C GLY A 37 -14.81 -44.31 -0.46
N ALA A 38 -15.68 -44.99 -1.20
CA ALA A 38 -15.33 -45.59 -2.48
C ALA A 38 -14.79 -44.51 -3.44
N SER A 39 -13.69 -44.81 -4.12
CA SER A 39 -13.10 -43.96 -5.15
C SER A 39 -12.85 -44.73 -6.44
N CYS A 40 -12.75 -44.00 -7.55
CA CYS A 40 -12.31 -44.53 -8.84
C CYS A 40 -11.52 -43.46 -9.61
N PRO A 41 -10.55 -43.84 -10.44
CA PRO A 41 -9.81 -42.88 -11.26
C PRO A 41 -10.74 -42.14 -12.22
N VAL A 42 -10.33 -40.96 -12.68
CA VAL A 42 -10.97 -40.28 -13.81
C VAL A 42 -10.86 -41.13 -15.09
N ALA A 43 -11.82 -41.01 -16.00
CA ALA A 43 -11.92 -41.88 -17.17
C ALA A 43 -10.83 -41.57 -18.21
N VAL A 44 -10.62 -40.28 -18.50
CA VAL A 44 -9.53 -39.80 -19.34
C VAL A 44 -8.96 -38.54 -18.73
N LEU A 45 -7.64 -38.49 -18.62
CA LEU A 45 -6.90 -37.30 -18.26
C LEU A 45 -5.95 -36.94 -19.40
N SER A 46 -5.97 -35.68 -19.79
CA SER A 46 -5.06 -35.13 -20.80
C SER A 46 -4.69 -33.71 -20.43
N SER A 47 -3.51 -33.25 -20.84
CA SER A 47 -3.02 -31.92 -20.53
C SER A 47 -2.30 -31.26 -21.69
N PHE A 48 -2.21 -29.94 -21.63
CA PHE A 48 -1.20 -29.20 -22.36
C PHE A 48 -0.62 -28.11 -21.47
N LEU A 49 0.58 -27.68 -21.79
CA LEU A 49 1.37 -26.74 -21.00
C LEU A 49 1.69 -25.52 -21.86
N THR A 50 1.58 -24.31 -21.30
CA THR A 50 1.85 -23.05 -21.99
C THR A 50 2.45 -21.99 -21.06
N PRO A 51 3.34 -21.10 -21.53
CA PRO A 51 3.78 -19.94 -20.76
C PRO A 51 2.70 -18.84 -20.71
N GLU A 52 1.67 -18.93 -21.55
CA GLU A 52 0.59 -17.94 -21.67
C GLU A 52 -0.55 -18.18 -20.67
N ARG A 53 -1.34 -17.14 -20.42
CA ARG A 53 -2.53 -17.18 -19.55
C ARG A 53 -3.77 -17.06 -20.41
N LEU A 54 -4.06 -18.16 -21.10
CA LEU A 54 -5.09 -18.22 -22.12
C LEU A 54 -6.50 -18.09 -21.52
N PRO A 55 -7.42 -17.35 -22.17
CA PRO A 55 -8.85 -17.45 -21.88
C PRO A 55 -9.36 -18.88 -22.11
N TYR A 56 -10.38 -19.29 -21.36
CA TYR A 56 -10.98 -20.62 -21.47
C TYR A 56 -11.29 -21.03 -22.92
N GLN A 57 -11.92 -20.15 -23.69
CA GLN A 57 -12.34 -20.43 -25.06
C GLN A 57 -11.18 -20.80 -25.99
N GLU A 58 -9.99 -20.23 -25.75
CA GLU A 58 -8.78 -20.56 -26.50
C GLU A 58 -8.09 -21.81 -25.95
N ALA A 59 -8.08 -21.98 -24.62
CA ALA A 59 -7.44 -23.11 -23.97
C ALA A 59 -8.09 -24.44 -24.35
N VAL A 60 -9.43 -24.52 -24.39
CA VAL A 60 -10.15 -25.77 -24.73
C VAL A 60 -9.99 -26.19 -26.20
N GLN A 61 -9.52 -25.30 -27.07
CA GLN A 61 -9.24 -25.57 -28.48
C GLN A 61 -7.82 -26.09 -28.72
N ARG A 62 -6.96 -26.12 -27.70
CA ARG A 62 -5.59 -26.61 -27.84
C ARG A 62 -5.54 -28.14 -27.93
N ASP A 63 -4.43 -28.66 -28.44
CA ASP A 63 -4.18 -30.09 -28.52
C ASP A 63 -3.74 -30.64 -27.17
N PHE A 64 -4.68 -31.26 -26.44
CA PHE A 64 -4.39 -31.96 -25.19
C PHE A 64 -3.73 -33.32 -25.47
N ARG A 65 -2.63 -33.62 -24.78
CA ARG A 65 -1.92 -34.91 -24.83
C ARG A 65 -2.30 -35.77 -23.63
N PRO A 66 -2.32 -37.11 -23.73
CA PRO A 66 -2.59 -37.97 -22.58
C PRO A 66 -1.71 -37.64 -21.37
N ALA A 67 -2.31 -37.62 -20.19
CA ALA A 67 -1.63 -37.33 -18.92
C ALA A 67 -2.12 -38.32 -17.85
N GLN A 68 -1.34 -38.48 -16.79
CA GLN A 68 -1.64 -39.39 -15.68
C GLN A 68 -1.24 -38.77 -14.34
N VAL A 69 -1.84 -39.26 -13.26
CA VAL A 69 -1.41 -38.93 -11.90
C VAL A 69 0.05 -39.38 -11.72
N GLY A 70 0.88 -38.49 -11.17
CA GLY A 70 2.32 -38.66 -11.04
C GLY A 70 3.12 -37.85 -12.07
N ASP A 71 2.50 -37.36 -13.14
CA ASP A 71 3.19 -36.56 -14.15
C ASP A 71 3.65 -35.20 -13.59
N SER A 72 4.83 -34.77 -14.04
CA SER A 72 5.39 -33.45 -13.75
C SER A 72 5.12 -32.47 -14.89
N PHE A 73 4.91 -31.21 -14.55
CA PHE A 73 4.68 -30.09 -15.46
C PHE A 73 5.31 -28.80 -14.88
N GLY A 74 5.41 -27.74 -15.68
CA GLY A 74 6.13 -26.52 -15.31
C GLY A 74 7.00 -26.02 -16.46
N PRO A 75 7.92 -25.08 -16.23
CA PRO A 75 8.39 -24.64 -14.93
C PRO A 75 7.55 -23.51 -14.32
N THR A 76 8.06 -22.86 -13.28
CA THR A 76 7.46 -21.71 -12.59
C THR A 76 6.86 -20.65 -13.53
N TRP A 77 5.69 -20.14 -13.16
CA TRP A 77 4.88 -19.15 -13.90
C TRP A 77 4.20 -19.65 -15.19
N TRP A 78 4.43 -20.89 -15.61
CA TRP A 78 3.66 -21.52 -16.67
C TRP A 78 2.25 -21.92 -16.20
N THR A 79 1.41 -22.27 -17.16
CA THR A 79 0.05 -22.76 -16.92
C THR A 79 -0.10 -24.14 -17.53
N CYS A 80 -0.52 -25.11 -16.74
CA CYS A 80 -0.90 -26.43 -17.21
C CYS A 80 -2.42 -26.54 -17.20
N TRP A 81 -3.01 -26.77 -18.38
CA TRP A 81 -4.43 -27.05 -18.50
C TRP A 81 -4.64 -28.55 -18.56
N PHE A 82 -5.55 -29.07 -17.73
CA PHE A 82 -5.99 -30.45 -17.77
C PHE A 82 -7.42 -30.52 -18.29
N ARG A 83 -7.67 -31.40 -19.26
CA ARG A 83 -9.01 -31.85 -19.64
C ARG A 83 -9.28 -33.14 -18.88
N VAL A 84 -10.32 -33.10 -18.06
CA VAL A 84 -10.71 -34.18 -17.15
C VAL A 84 -12.04 -34.74 -17.59
N GLU A 85 -12.03 -35.92 -18.17
CA GLU A 85 -13.24 -36.67 -18.49
C GLU A 85 -13.49 -37.69 -17.38
N LEU A 86 -14.70 -37.66 -16.84
CA LEU A 86 -15.05 -38.44 -15.67
C LEU A 86 -16.34 -39.21 -15.91
N THR A 87 -16.42 -40.39 -15.31
CA THR A 87 -17.61 -41.26 -15.36
C THR A 87 -17.98 -41.66 -13.93
N ILE A 88 -19.07 -41.12 -13.42
CA ILE A 88 -19.54 -41.41 -12.06
C ILE A 88 -20.16 -42.82 -12.04
N PRO A 89 -19.71 -43.75 -11.19
CA PRO A 89 -20.28 -45.08 -11.06
C PRO A 89 -21.77 -45.05 -10.67
N GLU A 90 -22.56 -45.91 -11.32
CA GLU A 90 -24.01 -46.04 -11.02
C GLU A 90 -24.27 -46.51 -9.58
N ALA A 91 -23.36 -47.30 -9.01
CA ALA A 91 -23.43 -47.76 -7.63
C ALA A 91 -23.41 -46.62 -6.58
N TRP A 92 -23.08 -45.39 -6.98
CA TRP A 92 -23.02 -44.22 -6.10
C TRP A 92 -24.30 -43.38 -6.13
N VAL A 93 -25.38 -43.85 -6.76
CA VAL A 93 -26.70 -43.18 -6.68
C VAL A 93 -27.07 -42.94 -5.22
N GLY A 94 -27.49 -41.72 -4.93
CA GLY A 94 -27.85 -41.25 -3.60
C GLY A 94 -26.68 -40.74 -2.75
N GLN A 95 -25.44 -40.83 -3.22
CA GLN A 95 -24.24 -40.38 -2.52
C GLN A 95 -23.82 -38.96 -2.94
N GLU A 96 -23.10 -38.27 -2.06
CA GLU A 96 -22.37 -37.04 -2.39
C GLU A 96 -21.06 -37.41 -3.10
N VAL A 97 -20.79 -36.82 -4.27
CA VAL A 97 -19.66 -37.21 -5.12
C VAL A 97 -18.76 -36.01 -5.41
N HIS A 98 -17.47 -36.17 -5.14
CA HIS A 98 -16.45 -35.16 -5.35
C HIS A 98 -15.45 -35.60 -6.42
N LEU A 99 -14.93 -34.62 -7.16
CA LEU A 99 -13.62 -34.72 -7.82
C LEU A 99 -12.55 -34.36 -6.78
N CYS A 100 -11.73 -35.32 -6.37
CA CYS A 100 -10.57 -35.10 -5.54
C CYS A 100 -9.37 -34.73 -6.43
N TRP A 101 -8.75 -33.59 -6.15
CA TRP A 101 -7.66 -33.04 -6.93
C TRP A 101 -6.56 -32.51 -6.02
N GLU A 102 -5.36 -33.04 -6.18
CA GLU A 102 -4.17 -32.52 -5.53
C GLU A 102 -3.06 -32.40 -6.57
N SER A 103 -2.61 -31.19 -6.79
CA SER A 103 -1.42 -30.88 -7.58
C SER A 103 -0.57 -29.89 -6.82
N ASP A 104 0.72 -29.84 -7.12
CA ASP A 104 1.49 -28.66 -6.82
C ASP A 104 0.91 -27.49 -7.62
N GLY A 105 0.92 -26.31 -7.01
CA GLY A 105 0.41 -25.09 -7.60
C GLY A 105 -1.07 -24.81 -7.33
N GLU A 106 -1.63 -23.83 -8.03
CA GLU A 106 -2.97 -23.33 -7.79
C GLU A 106 -3.93 -23.64 -8.94
N GLY A 107 -4.94 -24.46 -8.68
CA GLY A 107 -5.94 -24.90 -9.66
C GLY A 107 -7.20 -24.02 -9.70
N LEU A 108 -7.80 -23.89 -10.88
CA LEU A 108 -9.14 -23.35 -11.11
C LEU A 108 -9.93 -24.34 -11.97
N VAL A 109 -11.05 -24.84 -11.46
CA VAL A 109 -11.97 -25.71 -12.20
C VAL A 109 -12.87 -24.86 -13.07
N TRP A 110 -13.00 -25.27 -14.33
CA TRP A 110 -13.89 -24.71 -15.32
C TRP A 110 -14.92 -25.75 -15.77
N ARG A 111 -16.18 -25.33 -15.84
CA ARG A 111 -17.30 -26.13 -16.32
C ARG A 111 -18.15 -25.27 -17.25
N ASP A 112 -18.39 -25.75 -18.46
CA ASP A 112 -19.26 -25.09 -19.45
C ASP A 112 -18.87 -23.62 -19.73
N GLY A 113 -17.58 -23.29 -19.65
CA GLY A 113 -17.05 -21.94 -19.90
C GLY A 113 -16.93 -21.04 -18.68
N GLU A 114 -17.42 -21.47 -17.52
CA GLU A 114 -17.39 -20.67 -16.29
C GLU A 114 -16.45 -21.28 -15.24
N PRO A 115 -15.74 -20.44 -14.47
CA PRO A 115 -15.01 -20.92 -13.30
C PRO A 115 -16.00 -21.37 -12.23
N VAL A 116 -15.74 -22.51 -11.59
CA VAL A 116 -16.66 -23.10 -10.59
C VAL A 116 -16.02 -23.39 -9.23
N GLN A 117 -14.70 -23.59 -9.15
CA GLN A 117 -14.04 -23.90 -7.88
C GLN A 117 -12.52 -23.64 -7.94
N GLY A 118 -11.95 -23.01 -6.92
CA GLY A 118 -10.49 -22.98 -6.72
C GLY A 118 -10.00 -24.27 -6.06
N LEU A 119 -8.88 -24.84 -6.52
CA LEU A 119 -8.27 -26.06 -6.02
C LEU A 119 -6.79 -25.82 -5.68
N THR A 120 -6.52 -25.41 -4.44
CA THR A 120 -5.17 -25.17 -3.94
C THR A 120 -4.97 -25.94 -2.66
N LYS A 121 -3.98 -26.85 -2.65
CA LYS A 121 -3.69 -27.74 -1.52
C LYS A 121 -3.34 -26.96 -0.24
N GLU A 122 -2.50 -25.93 -0.36
CA GLU A 122 -2.06 -25.09 0.77
C GLU A 122 -3.23 -24.31 1.40
N GLY A 123 -4.27 -24.01 0.61
CA GLY A 123 -5.51 -23.36 1.07
C GLY A 123 -6.61 -24.34 1.48
N GLU A 124 -6.26 -25.61 1.71
CA GLU A 124 -7.15 -26.72 2.11
C GLU A 124 -8.34 -26.94 1.15
N LYS A 125 -8.14 -26.68 -0.15
CA LYS A 125 -9.16 -26.86 -1.20
C LYS A 125 -8.72 -27.95 -2.16
N THR A 126 -8.92 -29.21 -1.77
CA THR A 126 -8.44 -30.40 -2.51
C THR A 126 -9.56 -31.20 -3.17
N SER A 127 -10.79 -30.67 -3.20
CA SER A 127 -11.88 -31.32 -3.92
C SER A 127 -12.94 -30.34 -4.43
N TYR A 128 -13.62 -30.72 -5.51
CA TYR A 128 -14.76 -30.03 -6.09
C TYR A 128 -15.99 -30.94 -6.01
N VAL A 129 -17.11 -30.41 -5.50
CA VAL A 129 -18.36 -31.17 -5.39
C VAL A 129 -19.02 -31.25 -6.75
N LEU A 130 -19.12 -32.46 -7.32
CA LEU A 130 -19.79 -32.70 -8.59
C LEU A 130 -21.31 -32.72 -8.41
N THR A 131 -21.77 -33.31 -7.30
CA THR A 131 -23.16 -33.34 -6.86
C THR A 131 -23.22 -33.58 -5.36
N ASP A 132 -24.09 -32.84 -4.67
CA ASP A 132 -24.37 -33.06 -3.24
C ASP A 132 -25.16 -34.37 -3.02
N ARG A 133 -25.86 -34.85 -4.05
CA ARG A 133 -26.57 -36.13 -4.03
C ARG A 133 -26.85 -36.62 -5.45
N LEU A 134 -26.17 -37.67 -5.87
CA LEU A 134 -26.30 -38.23 -7.21
C LEU A 134 -27.70 -38.81 -7.46
N GLY A 135 -28.50 -38.16 -8.31
CA GLY A 135 -29.80 -38.64 -8.76
C GLY A 135 -29.68 -39.76 -9.80
N GLU A 136 -30.73 -40.57 -9.96
CA GLU A 136 -30.79 -41.63 -10.99
C GLU A 136 -30.66 -41.07 -12.42
N ARG A 137 -31.14 -39.85 -12.65
CA ARG A 137 -31.15 -39.18 -13.97
C ARG A 137 -29.98 -38.22 -14.17
N ASP A 138 -29.12 -38.04 -13.17
CA ASP A 138 -27.99 -37.13 -13.29
C ASP A 138 -26.97 -37.66 -14.31
N PRO A 139 -26.37 -36.79 -15.13
CA PRO A 139 -25.38 -37.20 -16.11
C PRO A 139 -24.21 -37.91 -15.43
N ARG A 140 -23.88 -39.10 -15.94
CA ARG A 140 -22.74 -39.90 -15.44
C ARG A 140 -21.42 -39.48 -16.05
N SER A 141 -21.44 -39.03 -17.29
CA SER A 141 -20.25 -38.55 -17.99
C SER A 141 -20.20 -37.03 -17.96
N LEU A 142 -19.10 -36.47 -17.45
CA LEU A 142 -18.85 -35.03 -17.44
C LEU A 142 -17.46 -34.76 -17.99
N THR A 143 -17.29 -33.59 -18.59
CA THR A 143 -15.98 -33.07 -18.99
C THR A 143 -15.76 -31.75 -18.28
N LEU A 144 -14.66 -31.68 -17.53
CA LEU A 144 -14.22 -30.49 -16.81
C LEU A 144 -12.83 -30.09 -17.30
N TYR A 145 -12.46 -28.85 -17.05
CA TYR A 145 -11.09 -28.39 -17.26
C TYR A 145 -10.52 -27.87 -15.94
N VAL A 146 -9.25 -28.14 -15.68
CA VAL A 146 -8.52 -27.61 -14.53
C VAL A 146 -7.33 -26.81 -15.02
N GLU A 147 -7.36 -25.50 -14.81
CA GLU A 147 -6.25 -24.61 -15.07
C GLU A 147 -5.34 -24.56 -13.84
N VAL A 148 -4.12 -25.08 -13.94
CA VAL A 148 -3.15 -25.06 -12.84
C VAL A 148 -2.05 -24.05 -13.13
N ALA A 149 -1.93 -23.05 -12.25
CA ALA A 149 -0.84 -22.10 -12.24
C ALA A 149 0.40 -22.74 -11.58
N CYS A 150 1.55 -22.69 -12.26
CA CYS A 150 2.83 -23.22 -11.78
C CYS A 150 3.47 -22.26 -10.75
N ASN A 151 2.79 -22.06 -9.63
CA ASN A 151 3.22 -21.34 -8.44
C ASN A 151 2.36 -21.79 -7.26
N GLY A 152 2.91 -21.83 -6.05
CA GLY A 152 2.13 -22.09 -4.84
C GLY A 152 1.37 -20.85 -4.39
N LEU A 153 0.56 -21.03 -3.34
CA LEU A 153 -0.25 -19.96 -2.75
C LEU A 153 0.60 -18.73 -2.43
N LEU A 154 1.77 -18.94 -1.79
CA LEU A 154 2.71 -17.90 -1.38
C LEU A 154 3.87 -17.73 -2.38
N GLY A 155 3.61 -17.94 -3.68
CA GLY A 155 4.58 -17.75 -4.75
C GLY A 155 5.44 -18.98 -5.06
N ALA A 156 6.68 -18.74 -5.50
CA ALA A 156 7.56 -19.79 -6.03
C ALA A 156 9.02 -19.66 -5.56
N GLY A 157 9.24 -19.11 -4.36
CA GLY A 157 10.58 -18.86 -3.82
C GLY A 157 11.47 -20.11 -3.74
N LYS A 158 12.76 -19.94 -4.05
CA LYS A 158 13.76 -21.01 -4.05
C LYS A 158 14.25 -21.33 -2.63
N GLY A 159 13.78 -22.45 -2.07
CA GLY A 159 14.22 -22.96 -0.76
C GLY A 159 13.61 -22.27 0.46
N SER A 160 13.12 -21.05 0.32
CA SER A 160 12.29 -20.36 1.31
C SER A 160 11.16 -19.57 0.63
N MET A 161 10.15 -19.18 1.39
CA MET A 161 8.96 -18.47 0.88
C MET A 161 9.32 -17.17 0.15
N ILE A 162 10.13 -16.32 0.80
CA ILE A 162 10.47 -14.99 0.30
C ILE A 162 11.70 -14.97 -0.59
N ALA A 163 12.34 -16.10 -0.86
CA ALA A 163 13.49 -16.11 -1.77
C ALA A 163 13.05 -15.74 -3.20
N ALA A 164 14.00 -15.32 -4.02
CA ALA A 164 13.76 -15.14 -5.44
C ALA A 164 13.12 -16.42 -6.04
N PRO A 165 12.16 -16.28 -6.97
CA PRO A 165 11.47 -17.43 -7.55
C PRO A 165 12.45 -18.41 -8.21
N ASP A 166 12.23 -19.71 -8.03
CA ASP A 166 13.01 -20.73 -8.74
C ASP A 166 12.47 -20.86 -10.18
N PRO A 167 13.19 -20.41 -11.22
CA PRO A 167 12.68 -20.40 -12.59
C PRO A 167 12.55 -21.80 -13.18
N GLU A 168 13.15 -22.83 -12.58
CA GLU A 168 13.16 -24.21 -13.08
C GLU A 168 12.32 -25.16 -12.23
N LYS A 169 11.64 -24.66 -11.19
CA LYS A 169 10.80 -25.51 -10.33
C LYS A 169 9.71 -26.17 -11.15
N MET A 170 9.66 -27.49 -11.02
CA MET A 170 8.62 -28.35 -11.59
C MET A 170 7.55 -28.63 -10.55
N PHE A 171 6.36 -28.94 -11.05
CA PHE A 171 5.12 -29.14 -10.31
C PHE A 171 4.59 -30.53 -10.66
N GLN A 172 3.87 -31.19 -9.76
CA GLN A 172 3.38 -32.54 -9.98
C GLN A 172 1.88 -32.65 -9.70
N LEU A 173 1.18 -33.46 -10.50
CA LEU A 173 -0.17 -33.89 -10.19
C LEU A 173 -0.12 -35.13 -9.29
N SER A 174 -0.50 -35.01 -8.02
CA SER A 174 -0.45 -36.12 -7.06
C SER A 174 -1.77 -36.87 -6.90
N ARG A 175 -2.90 -36.27 -7.28
CA ARG A 175 -4.22 -36.91 -7.17
C ARG A 175 -5.22 -36.33 -8.16
N ALA A 176 -5.94 -37.21 -8.87
CA ALA A 176 -7.09 -36.87 -9.70
C ALA A 176 -8.03 -38.08 -9.77
N GLU A 177 -9.07 -38.10 -8.94
CA GLU A 177 -10.01 -39.22 -8.85
C GLU A 177 -11.40 -38.76 -8.41
N LEU A 178 -12.40 -39.59 -8.66
CA LEU A 178 -13.73 -39.41 -8.09
C LEU A 178 -13.81 -40.14 -6.76
N ALA A 179 -14.46 -39.55 -5.76
CA ALA A 179 -14.71 -40.22 -4.49
C ALA A 179 -16.07 -39.85 -3.91
N VAL A 180 -16.67 -40.81 -3.19
CA VAL A 180 -17.83 -40.56 -2.33
C VAL A 180 -17.36 -39.78 -1.10
N PHE A 181 -18.00 -38.64 -0.81
CA PHE A 181 -17.71 -37.83 0.37
C PHE A 181 -18.68 -38.16 1.50
N HIS A 182 -18.15 -38.47 2.68
CA HIS A 182 -18.96 -38.75 3.86
C HIS A 182 -19.14 -37.50 4.72
N ARG A 183 -20.25 -36.79 4.46
CA ARG A 183 -20.62 -35.54 5.14
C ARG A 183 -20.78 -35.68 6.65
N ASP A 184 -21.34 -36.80 7.09
CA ASP A 184 -21.50 -37.17 8.50
C ASP A 184 -20.15 -37.36 9.22
N VAL A 185 -19.19 -37.99 8.56
CA VAL A 185 -17.80 -38.14 9.04
C VAL A 185 -17.15 -36.77 9.19
N HIS A 186 -17.26 -35.90 8.17
CA HIS A 186 -16.76 -34.52 8.24
C HIS A 186 -17.31 -33.75 9.45
N MET A 187 -18.63 -33.82 9.67
CA MET A 187 -19.28 -33.14 10.80
C MET A 187 -18.78 -33.66 12.15
N LEU A 188 -18.59 -34.98 12.29
CA LEU A 188 -18.01 -35.58 13.50
C LEU A 188 -16.54 -35.18 13.72
N LEU A 189 -15.75 -35.04 12.65
CA LEU A 189 -14.37 -34.57 12.74
C LEU A 189 -14.32 -33.13 13.26
N VAL A 190 -15.15 -32.24 12.72
CA VAL A 190 -15.28 -30.85 13.20
C VAL A 190 -15.66 -30.82 14.69
N ASP A 191 -16.65 -31.60 15.09
CA ASP A 191 -17.12 -31.64 16.48
C ASP A 191 -16.01 -32.12 17.44
N LEU A 192 -15.29 -33.19 17.09
CA LEU A 192 -14.21 -33.74 17.91
C LEU A 192 -12.99 -32.81 17.97
N GLU A 193 -12.62 -32.17 16.87
CA GLU A 193 -11.55 -31.16 16.83
C GLU A 193 -11.84 -29.97 17.73
N LEU A 194 -13.08 -29.46 17.70
CA LEU A 194 -13.50 -28.37 18.57
C LEU A 194 -13.50 -28.79 20.05
N LEU A 195 -14.01 -29.98 20.38
CA LEU A 195 -13.97 -30.47 21.76
C LEU A 195 -12.53 -30.64 22.27
N LEU A 196 -11.62 -31.12 21.41
CA LEU A 196 -10.18 -31.15 21.70
C LEU A 196 -9.62 -29.73 21.91
N GLY A 197 -9.99 -28.79 21.04
CA GLY A 197 -9.60 -27.38 21.14
C GLY A 197 -10.04 -26.74 22.45
N ILE A 198 -11.28 -27.01 22.90
CA ILE A 198 -11.81 -26.55 24.20
C ILE A 198 -11.04 -27.16 25.36
N ALA A 199 -10.79 -28.48 25.31
CA ALA A 199 -10.07 -29.17 26.36
C ALA A 199 -8.63 -28.62 26.52
N LYS A 200 -7.97 -28.29 25.42
CA LYS A 200 -6.63 -27.67 25.42
C LYS A 200 -6.67 -26.20 25.86
N GLY A 201 -7.52 -25.40 25.22
CA GLY A 201 -7.54 -23.95 25.37
C GLY A 201 -7.98 -23.46 26.74
N LEU A 202 -8.95 -24.13 27.38
CA LEU A 202 -9.43 -23.73 28.71
C LEU A 202 -8.53 -24.23 29.87
N GLY A 203 -7.57 -25.11 29.59
CA GLY A 203 -6.65 -25.64 30.59
C GLY A 203 -7.26 -26.66 31.57
N LYS A 204 -6.39 -27.27 32.39
CA LYS A 204 -6.74 -28.39 33.30
C LYS A 204 -7.41 -27.96 34.60
N ASP A 205 -7.52 -26.67 34.86
CA ASP A 205 -8.20 -26.17 36.06
C ASP A 205 -9.67 -25.82 35.79
N ASN A 206 -10.10 -25.91 34.52
CA ASN A 206 -11.44 -25.54 34.09
C ASN A 206 -12.35 -26.78 33.96
N GLN A 207 -13.48 -26.79 34.67
CA GLN A 207 -14.46 -27.89 34.61
C GLN A 207 -14.98 -28.13 33.18
N ARG A 208 -15.13 -27.07 32.38
CA ARG A 208 -15.61 -27.15 31.00
C ARG A 208 -14.61 -27.89 30.10
N SER A 209 -13.30 -27.76 30.35
CA SER A 209 -12.26 -28.55 29.68
C SER A 209 -12.48 -30.05 29.87
N PHE A 210 -12.73 -30.50 31.11
CA PHE A 210 -13.01 -31.91 31.39
C PHE A 210 -14.34 -32.38 30.82
N GLN A 211 -15.38 -31.54 30.80
CA GLN A 211 -16.65 -31.88 30.17
C GLN A 211 -16.50 -32.07 28.65
N ALA A 212 -15.72 -31.21 27.99
CA ALA A 212 -15.43 -31.34 26.56
C ALA A 212 -14.67 -32.64 26.28
N LEU A 213 -13.61 -32.89 27.05
CA LEU A 213 -12.79 -34.09 26.89
C LEU A 213 -13.56 -35.38 27.21
N TYR A 214 -14.41 -35.35 28.24
CA TYR A 214 -15.29 -36.47 28.57
C TYR A 214 -16.27 -36.74 27.42
N THR A 215 -16.91 -35.70 26.88
CA THR A 215 -17.82 -35.81 25.73
C THR A 215 -17.12 -36.39 24.52
N ALA A 216 -15.96 -35.85 24.14
CA ALA A 216 -15.17 -36.36 23.03
C ALA A 216 -14.79 -37.84 23.22
N ASN A 217 -14.38 -38.22 24.43
CA ASN A 217 -14.10 -39.61 24.72
C ASN A 217 -15.35 -40.51 24.62
N GLN A 218 -16.53 -40.03 25.02
CA GLN A 218 -17.76 -40.79 24.85
C GLN A 218 -18.14 -40.94 23.38
N MET A 219 -17.93 -39.90 22.56
CA MET A 219 -18.07 -39.99 21.11
C MET A 219 -17.15 -41.08 20.53
N VAL A 220 -15.87 -41.11 20.90
CA VAL A 220 -14.92 -42.16 20.46
C VAL A 220 -15.32 -43.55 20.98
N ASN A 221 -16.03 -43.66 22.11
CA ASN A 221 -16.50 -44.96 22.60
C ASN A 221 -17.66 -45.55 21.77
N VAL A 222 -18.51 -44.69 21.20
CA VAL A 222 -19.73 -45.11 20.49
C VAL A 222 -19.58 -45.05 18.98
N CYS A 223 -18.73 -44.16 18.47
CA CYS A 223 -18.46 -44.01 17.05
C CYS A 223 -17.51 -45.12 16.60
N ASP A 224 -18.05 -46.09 15.87
CA ASP A 224 -17.25 -47.03 15.10
C ASP A 224 -17.13 -46.47 13.67
N PRO A 225 -15.93 -46.03 13.23
CA PRO A 225 -15.72 -45.49 11.89
C PRO A 225 -16.15 -46.42 10.74
N ALA A 226 -16.28 -47.73 10.98
CA ALA A 226 -16.74 -48.69 9.98
C ALA A 226 -18.27 -48.86 9.92
N GLN A 227 -19.01 -48.32 10.89
CA GLN A 227 -20.46 -48.49 11.04
C GLN A 227 -21.16 -47.11 11.12
N PRO A 228 -21.57 -46.52 9.98
CA PRO A 228 -22.24 -45.22 9.92
C PRO A 228 -23.51 -45.10 10.78
N GLU A 229 -24.17 -46.21 11.07
CA GLU A 229 -25.32 -46.30 11.98
C GLU A 229 -25.00 -45.86 13.42
N THR A 230 -23.72 -45.81 13.79
CA THR A 230 -23.26 -45.33 15.11
C THR A 230 -23.12 -43.81 15.19
N PHE A 231 -22.99 -43.13 14.05
CA PHE A 231 -22.69 -41.70 13.98
C PHE A 231 -23.77 -40.81 14.60
N PRO A 232 -25.08 -41.07 14.44
CA PRO A 232 -26.12 -40.26 15.08
C PRO A 232 -25.98 -40.21 16.60
N VAL A 233 -25.52 -41.30 17.24
CA VAL A 233 -25.31 -41.34 18.69
C VAL A 233 -24.15 -40.42 19.10
N ALA A 234 -23.05 -40.44 18.35
CA ALA A 234 -21.92 -39.54 18.57
C ALA A 234 -22.29 -38.08 18.31
N GLN A 235 -23.05 -37.79 17.24
CA GLN A 235 -23.55 -36.45 16.92
C GLN A 235 -24.47 -35.91 18.03
N ALA A 236 -25.35 -36.74 18.59
CA ALA A 236 -26.22 -36.34 19.69
C ALA A 236 -25.43 -35.96 20.95
N LEU A 237 -24.30 -36.64 21.24
CA LEU A 237 -23.40 -36.27 22.34
C LEU A 237 -22.77 -34.89 22.11
N ALA A 238 -22.27 -34.63 20.91
CA ALA A 238 -21.70 -33.33 20.53
C ALA A 238 -22.76 -32.22 20.56
N SER A 239 -23.93 -32.44 19.96
CA SER A 239 -25.03 -31.46 19.93
C SER A 239 -25.50 -31.08 21.33
N ARG A 240 -25.56 -32.05 22.27
CA ARG A 240 -25.88 -31.76 23.66
C ARG A 240 -24.81 -30.91 24.36
N PHE A 241 -23.55 -31.03 23.96
CA PHE A 241 -22.47 -30.22 24.51
C PHE A 241 -22.49 -28.80 23.94
N PHE A 242 -22.53 -28.66 22.61
CA PHE A 242 -22.54 -27.36 21.91
C PHE A 242 -23.87 -26.59 22.06
N GLY A 243 -24.97 -27.28 22.37
CA GLY A 243 -26.26 -26.65 22.68
C GLY A 243 -26.37 -26.06 24.08
N GLN A 244 -25.32 -26.11 24.89
CA GLN A 244 -25.26 -25.41 26.18
C GLN A 244 -24.74 -23.99 25.92
N HIS A 245 -25.49 -22.98 26.37
CA HIS A 245 -25.22 -21.58 26.06
C HIS A 245 -24.56 -20.82 27.21
N GLY A 246 -23.71 -19.85 26.86
CA GLY A 246 -23.13 -18.93 27.83
C GLY A 246 -24.11 -17.85 28.31
N GLY A 247 -23.68 -17.04 29.28
CA GLY A 247 -24.45 -15.91 29.80
C GLY A 247 -24.47 -14.68 28.87
N GLU A 248 -25.28 -13.68 29.22
CA GLU A 248 -25.47 -12.47 28.39
C GLU A 248 -24.23 -11.57 28.29
N SER A 249 -23.36 -11.56 29.30
CA SER A 249 -22.16 -10.71 29.36
C SER A 249 -20.96 -11.25 28.57
N GLN A 250 -21.10 -12.39 27.88
CA GLN A 250 -20.01 -12.98 27.11
C GLN A 250 -19.54 -12.05 25.98
N HIS A 251 -18.24 -12.07 25.72
CA HIS A 251 -17.66 -11.32 24.61
C HIS A 251 -18.23 -11.81 23.28
N THR A 252 -18.56 -10.89 22.37
CA THR A 252 -19.09 -11.22 21.05
C THR A 252 -18.04 -10.98 19.97
N ILE A 253 -17.69 -12.04 19.27
CA ILE A 253 -16.77 -12.03 18.13
C ILE A 253 -17.58 -11.97 16.85
N HIS A 254 -17.33 -10.95 16.04
CA HIS A 254 -17.92 -10.74 14.73
C HIS A 254 -17.02 -11.38 13.67
N ALA A 255 -17.37 -12.60 13.27
CA ALA A 255 -16.64 -13.34 12.25
C ALA A 255 -17.05 -12.88 10.85
N THR A 256 -16.10 -12.36 10.08
CA THR A 256 -16.32 -11.94 8.68
C THR A 256 -15.36 -12.72 7.80
N GLY A 257 -15.89 -13.38 6.76
CA GLY A 257 -15.05 -14.05 5.78
C GLY A 257 -14.19 -13.03 5.07
N HIS A 258 -12.90 -13.31 4.94
CA HIS A 258 -11.96 -12.39 4.32
C HIS A 258 -10.92 -13.16 3.51
N CYS A 259 -10.33 -12.45 2.57
CA CYS A 259 -9.25 -12.94 1.74
C CYS A 259 -8.46 -11.70 1.33
N HIS A 260 -7.50 -11.33 2.17
CA HIS A 260 -6.46 -10.41 1.75
C HIS A 260 -5.71 -11.05 0.57
N ILE A 261 -5.53 -10.33 -0.52
CA ILE A 261 -4.79 -10.81 -1.69
C ILE A 261 -3.83 -9.71 -2.11
N ASP A 262 -2.54 -10.04 -2.23
CA ASP A 262 -1.58 -9.04 -2.70
C ASP A 262 -1.77 -8.75 -4.18
N THR A 263 -1.86 -7.46 -4.50
CA THR A 263 -2.02 -7.00 -5.88
C THR A 263 -0.82 -7.40 -6.73
N ALA A 264 0.37 -7.36 -6.15
CA ALA A 264 1.58 -8.04 -6.61
C ALA A 264 2.57 -8.11 -5.43
N TRP A 265 3.26 -9.25 -5.28
CA TRP A 265 4.19 -9.48 -4.16
C TRP A 265 5.24 -10.53 -4.53
N LEU A 266 5.05 -11.79 -4.09
CA LEU A 266 5.85 -12.95 -4.49
C LEU A 266 5.37 -13.58 -5.82
N TRP A 267 4.45 -12.89 -6.49
CA TRP A 267 3.92 -13.20 -7.81
C TRP A 267 3.65 -11.90 -8.59
N PRO A 268 3.68 -11.95 -9.93
CA PRO A 268 3.41 -10.79 -10.77
C PRO A 268 1.92 -10.39 -10.76
N PHE A 269 1.60 -9.14 -11.12
CA PHE A 269 0.23 -8.59 -11.17
C PHE A 269 -0.75 -9.49 -11.91
N LYS A 270 -0.30 -10.00 -13.07
CA LYS A 270 -1.09 -10.92 -13.90
C LYS A 270 -1.57 -12.17 -13.13
N GLU A 271 -0.88 -12.61 -12.06
CA GLU A 271 -1.23 -13.83 -11.33
C GLU A 271 -2.34 -13.56 -10.33
N THR A 272 -2.33 -12.38 -9.73
CA THR A 272 -3.39 -11.89 -8.86
C THR A 272 -4.75 -11.97 -9.53
N VAL A 273 -4.84 -11.66 -10.82
CA VAL A 273 -6.07 -11.81 -11.62
C VAL A 273 -6.68 -13.21 -11.49
N ARG A 274 -5.86 -14.27 -11.55
CA ARG A 274 -6.33 -15.65 -11.40
C ARG A 274 -6.57 -16.03 -9.94
N LYS A 275 -5.75 -15.53 -9.01
CA LYS A 275 -5.96 -15.68 -7.55
C LYS A 275 -7.30 -15.12 -7.10
N CYS A 276 -7.71 -13.97 -7.65
CA CYS A 276 -9.03 -13.38 -7.43
C CYS A 276 -10.13 -14.34 -7.91
N ALA A 277 -10.05 -14.87 -9.13
CA ALA A 277 -11.05 -15.80 -9.65
C ALA A 277 -11.19 -17.06 -8.79
N ARG A 278 -10.07 -17.69 -8.41
CA ARG A 278 -10.03 -18.88 -7.52
C ARG A 278 -10.67 -18.61 -6.15
N SER A 279 -10.38 -17.44 -5.58
CA SER A 279 -10.86 -17.04 -4.25
C SER A 279 -12.35 -16.70 -4.28
N TRP A 280 -12.78 -15.85 -5.22
CA TRP A 280 -14.15 -15.36 -5.30
C TRP A 280 -15.13 -16.45 -5.70
N VAL A 281 -14.78 -17.30 -6.68
CA VAL A 281 -15.66 -18.40 -7.05
C VAL A 281 -15.92 -19.32 -5.85
N THR A 282 -14.89 -19.61 -5.05
CA THR A 282 -15.04 -20.43 -3.86
C THR A 282 -15.89 -19.73 -2.79
N ALA A 283 -15.67 -18.43 -2.56
CA ALA A 283 -16.47 -17.66 -1.63
C ALA A 283 -17.96 -17.66 -2.03
N LEU A 284 -18.29 -17.52 -3.32
CA LEU A 284 -19.68 -17.55 -3.79
C LEU A 284 -20.31 -18.94 -3.61
N GLN A 285 -19.58 -20.03 -3.87
CA GLN A 285 -20.07 -21.39 -3.60
C GLN A 285 -20.40 -21.59 -2.11
N LEU A 286 -19.59 -21.01 -1.21
CA LEU A 286 -19.89 -21.02 0.22
C LEU A 286 -21.12 -20.18 0.56
N MET A 287 -21.35 -19.05 -0.10
CA MET A 287 -22.55 -18.21 0.10
C MET A 287 -23.84 -18.93 -0.30
N GLU A 288 -23.80 -19.73 -1.38
CA GLU A 288 -24.94 -20.53 -1.83
C GLU A 288 -25.35 -21.57 -0.78
N ARG A 289 -24.34 -22.20 -0.16
CA ARG A 289 -24.55 -23.27 0.83
C ARG A 289 -24.82 -22.73 2.23
N ASN A 290 -24.39 -21.50 2.51
CA ASN A 290 -24.46 -20.88 3.83
C ASN A 290 -25.05 -19.47 3.70
N PRO A 291 -26.39 -19.33 3.74
CA PRO A 291 -27.05 -18.03 3.55
C PRO A 291 -26.64 -16.93 4.55
N GLU A 292 -26.14 -17.30 5.73
CA GLU A 292 -25.64 -16.35 6.74
C GLU A 292 -24.16 -15.99 6.58
N PHE A 293 -23.45 -16.64 5.65
CA PHE A 293 -22.06 -16.33 5.37
C PHE A 293 -21.92 -14.96 4.70
N ILE A 294 -21.05 -14.14 5.28
CA ILE A 294 -20.72 -12.80 4.80
C ILE A 294 -19.22 -12.75 4.53
N PHE A 295 -18.85 -12.20 3.37
CA PHE A 295 -17.50 -12.09 2.87
C PHE A 295 -17.15 -10.62 2.56
N ALA A 296 -15.98 -10.14 3.01
CA ALA A 296 -15.49 -8.79 2.78
C ALA A 296 -14.32 -8.77 1.77
N CYS A 297 -14.40 -7.88 0.77
CA CYS A 297 -13.43 -7.70 -0.31
C CYS A 297 -12.98 -6.24 -0.42
N SER A 298 -11.69 -5.96 -0.27
CA SER A 298 -11.14 -4.62 0.02
C SER A 298 -10.57 -3.82 -1.16
N GLN A 299 -10.41 -4.42 -2.36
CA GLN A 299 -9.65 -3.81 -3.45
C GLN A 299 -10.48 -3.67 -4.74
N ALA A 300 -10.72 -2.43 -5.18
CA ALA A 300 -11.48 -2.14 -6.40
C ALA A 300 -10.78 -2.65 -7.67
N GLN A 301 -9.46 -2.51 -7.76
CA GLN A 301 -8.65 -2.98 -8.90
C GLN A 301 -8.81 -4.48 -9.13
N GLN A 302 -8.89 -5.28 -8.07
CA GLN A 302 -9.07 -6.72 -8.18
C GLN A 302 -10.45 -7.09 -8.76
N LEU A 303 -11.49 -6.35 -8.37
CA LEU A 303 -12.83 -6.51 -8.91
C LEU A 303 -12.92 -6.01 -10.36
N GLU A 304 -12.20 -4.96 -10.72
CA GLU A 304 -12.09 -4.49 -12.11
C GLU A 304 -11.44 -5.54 -13.02
N TRP A 305 -10.38 -6.20 -12.55
CA TRP A 305 -9.78 -7.33 -13.27
C TRP A 305 -10.75 -8.51 -13.42
N VAL A 306 -11.53 -8.82 -12.38
CA VAL A 306 -12.53 -9.89 -12.46
C VAL A 306 -13.65 -9.52 -13.43
N LYS A 307 -14.11 -8.26 -13.42
CA LYS A 307 -15.08 -7.74 -14.38
C LYS A 307 -14.61 -7.92 -15.82
N SER A 308 -13.36 -7.59 -16.10
CA SER A 308 -12.81 -7.65 -17.46
C SER A 308 -12.43 -9.06 -17.92
N ARG A 309 -12.02 -9.95 -17.00
CA ARG A 309 -11.49 -11.30 -17.34
C ARG A 309 -12.46 -12.44 -17.07
N TYR A 310 -13.41 -12.29 -16.16
CA TYR A 310 -14.38 -13.30 -15.75
C TYR A 310 -15.78 -12.69 -15.59
N PRO A 311 -16.40 -12.21 -16.68
CA PRO A 311 -17.66 -11.45 -16.60
C PRO A 311 -18.81 -12.25 -15.97
N GLY A 312 -18.92 -13.56 -16.22
CA GLY A 312 -19.94 -14.43 -15.59
C GLY A 312 -19.76 -14.52 -14.07
N LEU A 313 -18.53 -14.71 -13.59
CA LEU A 313 -18.20 -14.64 -12.16
C LEU A 313 -18.53 -13.27 -11.58
N TYR A 314 -18.18 -12.19 -12.28
CA TYR A 314 -18.44 -10.83 -11.83
C TYR A 314 -19.94 -10.54 -11.65
N SER A 315 -20.78 -10.96 -12.60
CA SER A 315 -22.24 -10.83 -12.46
C SER A 315 -22.76 -11.54 -11.21
N ARG A 316 -22.25 -12.75 -10.90
CA ARG A 316 -22.61 -13.45 -9.65
C ARG A 316 -22.13 -12.68 -8.42
N ILE A 317 -20.94 -12.08 -8.43
CA ILE A 317 -20.46 -11.23 -7.33
C ILE A 317 -21.45 -10.08 -7.10
N GLN A 318 -21.93 -9.42 -8.15
CA GLN A 318 -22.92 -8.34 -8.03
C GLN A 318 -24.25 -8.86 -7.42
N GLU A 319 -24.73 -10.03 -7.83
CA GLU A 319 -25.93 -10.64 -7.24
C GLU A 319 -25.78 -10.89 -5.73
N PHE A 320 -24.67 -11.49 -5.30
CA PHE A 320 -24.40 -11.73 -3.87
C PHE A 320 -24.15 -10.43 -3.10
N ALA A 321 -23.66 -9.39 -3.76
CA ALA A 321 -23.54 -8.06 -3.16
C ALA A 321 -24.91 -7.41 -2.92
N CYS A 322 -25.87 -7.57 -3.86
CA CYS A 322 -27.26 -7.15 -3.67
C CYS A 322 -27.94 -7.90 -2.50
N ARG A 323 -27.60 -9.17 -2.28
CA ARG A 323 -28.07 -9.96 -1.12
C ARG A 323 -27.40 -9.58 0.20
N GLY A 324 -26.35 -8.76 0.17
CA GLY A 324 -25.59 -8.37 1.35
C GLY A 324 -24.60 -9.43 1.87
N GLN A 325 -24.37 -10.51 1.12
CA GLN A 325 -23.41 -11.57 1.50
C GLN A 325 -22.00 -11.23 1.00
N PHE A 326 -21.85 -10.67 -0.20
CA PHE A 326 -20.58 -10.14 -0.69
C PHE A 326 -20.51 -8.64 -0.38
N VAL A 327 -19.55 -8.23 0.44
CA VAL A 327 -19.47 -6.84 0.94
C VAL A 327 -18.16 -6.22 0.43
N PRO A 328 -18.22 -5.35 -0.59
CA PRO A 328 -17.09 -4.50 -0.92
C PRO A 328 -16.79 -3.55 0.25
N VAL A 329 -15.51 -3.47 0.63
CA VAL A 329 -14.98 -2.63 1.71
C VAL A 329 -13.72 -1.89 1.23
N GLY A 330 -13.11 -1.08 2.09
CA GLY A 330 -11.84 -0.39 1.80
C GLY A 330 -12.05 0.99 1.21
N GLY A 331 -12.81 1.09 0.13
CA GLY A 331 -13.06 2.37 -0.54
C GLY A 331 -11.88 2.90 -1.36
N THR A 332 -10.75 2.19 -1.42
CA THR A 332 -9.58 2.57 -2.22
C THR A 332 -9.43 1.74 -3.50
N TRP A 333 -8.58 2.20 -4.42
CA TRP A 333 -8.29 1.47 -5.66
C TRP A 333 -7.57 0.15 -5.38
N VAL A 334 -6.52 0.22 -4.54
CA VAL A 334 -5.78 -0.93 -4.00
C VAL A 334 -5.59 -0.77 -2.49
N GLU A 335 -5.12 -1.83 -1.81
CA GLU A 335 -4.59 -1.74 -0.46
C GLU A 335 -3.21 -1.06 -0.49
N MET A 336 -3.25 0.27 -0.54
CA MET A 336 -2.11 1.15 -0.75
C MET A 336 -1.16 1.20 0.46
N ASP A 337 0.08 1.62 0.22
CA ASP A 337 0.97 2.01 1.32
C ASP A 337 0.43 3.25 2.09
N GLY A 338 0.62 3.25 3.40
CA GLY A 338 0.04 4.25 4.32
C GLY A 338 0.88 5.51 4.51
N ASN A 339 2.06 5.60 3.89
CA ASN A 339 3.08 6.61 4.20
C ASN A 339 3.72 7.26 2.94
N LEU A 340 4.01 6.49 1.89
CA LEU A 340 4.79 6.90 0.72
C LEU A 340 3.98 7.69 -0.33
N PRO A 341 2.72 7.35 -0.64
CA PRO A 341 1.91 8.13 -1.57
C PRO A 341 1.76 9.59 -1.13
N SER A 342 1.71 10.54 -2.07
CA SER A 342 1.36 11.93 -1.80
C SER A 342 -0.07 12.07 -1.27
N GLY A 343 -0.38 13.23 -0.68
CA GLY A 343 -1.72 13.52 -0.19
C GLY A 343 -2.78 13.44 -1.30
N GLU A 344 -2.49 13.99 -2.49
CA GLU A 344 -3.40 13.88 -3.63
C GLU A 344 -3.52 12.43 -4.12
N ALA A 345 -2.44 11.65 -4.15
CA ALA A 345 -2.54 10.24 -4.51
C ALA A 345 -3.40 9.43 -3.53
N MET A 346 -3.29 9.69 -2.21
CA MET A 346 -4.19 9.11 -1.21
C MET A 346 -5.65 9.50 -1.46
N VAL A 347 -5.92 10.76 -1.81
CA VAL A 347 -7.27 11.18 -2.22
C VAL A 347 -7.73 10.44 -3.48
N ARG A 348 -6.84 10.26 -4.47
CA ARG A 348 -7.14 9.54 -5.71
C ARG A 348 -7.42 8.05 -5.50
N GLN A 349 -6.73 7.42 -4.54
CA GLN A 349 -7.04 6.06 -4.11
C GLN A 349 -8.50 5.94 -3.69
N PHE A 350 -8.96 6.84 -2.82
CA PHE A 350 -10.37 6.88 -2.41
C PHE A 350 -11.31 7.30 -3.54
N LEU A 351 -10.95 8.30 -4.34
CA LEU A 351 -11.80 8.78 -5.44
C LEU A 351 -12.08 7.66 -6.44
N GLN A 352 -11.04 6.96 -6.90
CA GLN A 352 -11.19 5.86 -7.85
C GLN A 352 -11.90 4.66 -7.22
N GLY A 353 -11.55 4.29 -5.99
CA GLY A 353 -12.18 3.19 -5.27
C GLY A 353 -13.67 3.43 -4.99
N GLN A 354 -14.01 4.54 -4.34
CA GLN A 354 -15.41 4.89 -4.02
C GLN A 354 -16.27 5.02 -5.28
N ASN A 355 -15.75 5.65 -6.34
CA ASN A 355 -16.48 5.76 -7.60
C ASN A 355 -16.74 4.39 -8.23
N PHE A 356 -15.73 3.50 -8.21
CA PHE A 356 -15.92 2.12 -8.68
C PHE A 356 -16.99 1.38 -7.87
N PHE A 357 -16.92 1.43 -6.54
CA PHE A 357 -17.91 0.73 -5.70
C PHE A 357 -19.33 1.31 -5.88
N LEU A 358 -19.45 2.62 -6.00
CA LEU A 358 -20.73 3.27 -6.25
C LEU A 358 -21.30 2.87 -7.63
N GLN A 359 -20.48 2.87 -8.68
CA GLN A 359 -20.91 2.55 -10.04
C GLN A 359 -21.29 1.07 -10.19
N GLU A 360 -20.49 0.17 -9.60
CA GLU A 360 -20.64 -1.27 -9.84
C GLU A 360 -21.52 -2.00 -8.81
N PHE A 361 -21.65 -1.45 -7.60
CA PHE A 361 -22.39 -2.07 -6.49
C PHE A 361 -23.45 -1.14 -5.87
N GLY A 362 -23.62 0.08 -6.39
CA GLY A 362 -24.65 1.02 -5.97
C GLY A 362 -24.43 1.66 -4.59
N LYS A 363 -23.27 1.46 -3.96
CA LYS A 363 -22.95 2.00 -2.63
C LYS A 363 -21.46 2.27 -2.47
N MET A 364 -21.14 3.31 -1.71
CA MET A 364 -19.77 3.58 -1.24
C MET A 364 -19.46 2.75 0.01
N CYS A 365 -18.17 2.56 0.27
CA CYS A 365 -17.68 1.99 1.52
C CYS A 365 -17.76 3.03 2.65
N SER A 366 -18.02 2.58 3.88
CA SER A 366 -17.99 3.43 5.09
C SER A 366 -16.73 3.24 5.94
N GLU A 367 -15.95 2.21 5.63
CA GLU A 367 -14.74 1.81 6.34
C GLU A 367 -13.56 1.70 5.37
N PHE A 368 -12.43 2.25 5.77
CA PHE A 368 -11.16 1.94 5.15
C PHE A 368 -10.64 0.64 5.75
N TRP A 369 -10.20 -0.28 4.90
CA TRP A 369 -9.90 -1.66 5.24
C TRP A 369 -8.52 -1.99 4.69
N LEU A 370 -7.52 -1.94 5.56
CA LEU A 370 -6.11 -1.96 5.18
C LEU A 370 -5.32 -2.84 6.18
N PRO A 371 -5.59 -4.16 6.21
CA PRO A 371 -5.04 -5.07 7.20
C PRO A 371 -3.51 -5.16 7.16
N ASP A 372 -2.91 -5.14 5.96
CA ASP A 372 -1.50 -5.55 5.76
C ASP A 372 -0.49 -4.44 5.44
N THR A 373 -0.77 -3.19 5.84
CA THR A 373 0.11 -2.05 5.50
C THR A 373 1.10 -1.66 6.61
N PHE A 374 2.26 -1.11 6.22
CA PHE A 374 3.44 -0.93 7.06
C PHE A 374 3.48 0.41 7.83
N GLY A 375 2.37 0.72 8.51
CA GLY A 375 2.16 1.96 9.27
C GLY A 375 1.26 2.97 8.54
N TYR A 376 0.80 3.97 9.28
CA TYR A 376 -0.27 4.85 8.81
C TYR A 376 -0.04 6.31 9.16
N SER A 377 -0.03 7.15 8.11
CA SER A 377 0.13 8.60 8.21
C SER A 377 -0.94 9.26 9.09
N ALA A 378 -0.51 10.21 9.91
CA ALA A 378 -1.38 11.03 10.76
C ALA A 378 -2.40 11.89 9.97
N GLN A 379 -2.24 12.02 8.65
CA GLN A 379 -3.20 12.76 7.82
C GLN A 379 -4.40 11.91 7.38
N LEU A 380 -4.29 10.58 7.44
CA LEU A 380 -5.32 9.67 6.95
C LEU A 380 -6.71 9.86 7.60
N PRO A 381 -6.87 10.18 8.91
CA PRO A 381 -8.18 10.45 9.49
C PRO A 381 -8.96 11.56 8.77
N GLN A 382 -8.28 12.65 8.40
CA GLN A 382 -8.90 13.75 7.68
C GLN A 382 -9.26 13.35 6.24
N ILE A 383 -8.34 12.67 5.55
CA ILE A 383 -8.57 12.19 4.19
C ILE A 383 -9.74 11.21 4.16
N MET A 384 -9.77 10.25 5.09
CA MET A 384 -10.89 9.32 5.26
C MET A 384 -12.21 10.08 5.44
N HIS A 385 -12.26 11.04 6.37
CA HIS A 385 -13.47 11.81 6.62
C HIS A 385 -13.95 12.55 5.37
N GLY A 386 -13.04 13.23 4.68
CA GLY A 386 -13.31 13.94 3.44
C GLY A 386 -13.70 13.03 2.26
N CYS A 387 -13.42 11.73 2.37
CA CYS A 387 -13.85 10.69 1.42
C CYS A 387 -15.07 9.88 1.89
N GLY A 388 -15.77 10.34 2.93
CA GLY A 388 -16.97 9.68 3.46
C GLY A 388 -16.71 8.44 4.31
N ILE A 389 -15.46 8.20 4.71
CA ILE A 389 -15.04 7.09 5.58
C ILE A 389 -14.96 7.57 7.02
N ARG A 390 -15.54 6.81 7.95
CA ARG A 390 -15.53 7.13 9.40
C ARG A 390 -14.96 6.01 10.28
N ARG A 391 -14.65 4.89 9.66
CA ARG A 391 -14.26 3.63 10.29
C ARG A 391 -12.98 3.15 9.63
N PHE A 392 -12.10 2.54 10.40
CA PHE A 392 -10.83 2.04 9.90
C PHE A 392 -10.53 0.66 10.48
N LEU A 393 -10.17 -0.30 9.62
CA LEU A 393 -9.67 -1.61 10.01
C LEU A 393 -8.24 -1.81 9.52
N THR A 394 -7.36 -2.23 10.42
CA THR A 394 -5.96 -2.60 10.17
C THR A 394 -5.63 -3.89 10.95
N GLN A 395 -4.47 -4.51 10.72
CA GLN A 395 -3.98 -5.64 11.52
C GLN A 395 -2.48 -5.56 11.87
N LYS A 396 -1.65 -5.07 10.95
CA LYS A 396 -0.18 -5.06 11.10
C LYS A 396 0.36 -4.36 12.36
N LEU A 397 -0.40 -3.47 13.00
CA LEU A 397 0.00 -2.85 14.29
C LEU A 397 0.26 -3.85 15.42
N SER A 398 -0.25 -5.08 15.31
CA SER A 398 0.06 -6.18 16.24
C SER A 398 1.50 -6.71 16.13
N TRP A 399 2.25 -6.33 15.08
CA TRP A 399 3.59 -6.85 14.76
C TRP A 399 4.74 -6.00 15.32
N ASN A 400 4.47 -5.01 16.16
CA ASN A 400 5.53 -4.22 16.77
C ASN A 400 6.53 -5.10 17.55
N LEU A 401 7.82 -4.83 17.40
CA LEU A 401 8.89 -5.66 17.93
C LEU A 401 9.03 -5.54 19.45
N VAL A 402 8.98 -4.32 19.98
CA VAL A 402 9.23 -4.03 21.40
C VAL A 402 7.97 -3.55 22.09
N ASN A 403 7.20 -2.66 21.48
CA ASN A 403 6.01 -2.10 22.12
C ASN A 403 4.71 -2.70 21.57
N SER A 404 3.93 -3.36 22.42
CA SER A 404 2.54 -3.69 22.05
C SER A 404 1.69 -2.43 21.96
N PHE A 405 0.94 -2.27 20.85
CA PHE A 405 0.00 -1.16 20.73
C PHE A 405 -1.11 -1.27 21.81
N PRO A 406 -1.48 -0.17 22.49
CA PRO A 406 -2.22 -0.25 23.75
C PRO A 406 -3.74 -0.45 23.61
N HIS A 407 -4.31 -0.35 22.41
CA HIS A 407 -5.75 -0.44 22.15
C HIS A 407 -6.04 -1.38 21.00
N HIS A 408 -7.18 -2.05 20.94
CA HIS A 408 -7.71 -2.71 19.74
C HIS A 408 -8.89 -1.94 19.15
N THR A 409 -9.63 -1.18 19.97
CA THR A 409 -10.75 -0.34 19.56
C THR A 409 -10.57 1.05 20.15
N PHE A 410 -10.41 2.07 19.30
CA PHE A 410 -10.09 3.43 19.73
C PHE A 410 -10.47 4.46 18.66
N PHE A 411 -10.55 5.73 19.06
CA PHE A 411 -10.61 6.84 18.10
C PHE A 411 -9.20 7.22 17.66
N TRP A 412 -8.98 7.31 16.37
CA TRP A 412 -7.74 7.85 15.81
C TRP A 412 -7.96 9.27 15.32
N GLU A 413 -7.20 10.21 15.89
CA GLU A 413 -7.24 11.63 15.59
C GLU A 413 -6.05 12.04 14.70
N GLY A 414 -6.36 12.70 13.59
CA GLY A 414 -5.38 13.23 12.64
C GLY A 414 -4.89 14.64 12.98
N LEU A 415 -4.07 15.21 12.09
CA LEU A 415 -3.41 16.50 12.32
C LEU A 415 -4.36 17.68 12.59
N ASP A 416 -5.53 17.70 11.95
CA ASP A 416 -6.53 18.77 12.07
C ASP A 416 -7.55 18.53 13.19
N GLY A 417 -7.45 17.41 13.91
CA GLY A 417 -8.43 16.97 14.89
C GLY A 417 -9.56 16.11 14.32
N SER A 418 -9.57 15.80 13.01
CA SER A 418 -10.50 14.84 12.43
C SER A 418 -10.30 13.45 13.05
N ARG A 419 -11.41 12.73 13.33
CA ARG A 419 -11.38 11.42 13.99
C ARG A 419 -12.06 10.33 13.17
N VAL A 420 -11.52 9.12 13.27
CA VAL A 420 -12.14 7.87 12.79
C VAL A 420 -12.15 6.80 13.88
N LEU A 421 -13.14 5.92 13.87
CA LEU A 421 -13.18 4.76 14.76
C LEU A 421 -12.31 3.64 14.18
N VAL A 422 -11.25 3.28 14.89
CA VAL A 422 -10.32 2.22 14.48
C VAL A 422 -10.64 0.93 15.22
N HIS A 423 -10.60 -0.18 14.50
CA HIS A 423 -10.53 -1.51 15.09
C HIS A 423 -9.46 -2.35 14.41
N PHE A 424 -8.62 -3.05 15.17
CA PHE A 424 -7.82 -4.13 14.61
C PHE A 424 -8.09 -5.46 15.32
N PRO A 425 -8.32 -6.57 14.58
CA PRO A 425 -8.66 -7.87 15.15
C PRO A 425 -7.68 -8.35 16.23
N PRO A 426 -8.15 -8.62 17.46
CA PRO A 426 -7.28 -9.08 18.55
C PRO A 426 -6.70 -10.49 18.39
N GLY A 427 -7.14 -11.24 17.39
CA GLY A 427 -6.53 -12.53 17.05
C GLY A 427 -5.08 -12.42 16.54
N ASP A 428 -4.60 -11.21 16.29
CA ASP A 428 -3.32 -10.88 15.67
C ASP A 428 -3.17 -11.45 14.24
N SER A 429 -4.27 -11.57 13.51
CA SER A 429 -4.29 -12.15 12.16
C SER A 429 -5.52 -11.68 11.37
N TYR A 430 -5.36 -11.53 10.07
CA TYR A 430 -6.45 -11.33 9.11
C TYR A 430 -6.82 -12.62 8.34
N GLY A 431 -6.23 -13.76 8.72
CA GLY A 431 -6.38 -15.05 8.05
C GLY A 431 -6.65 -16.22 9.00
N MET A 432 -7.54 -16.01 9.98
CA MET A 432 -7.85 -17.02 11.00
C MET A 432 -8.70 -18.19 10.45
N GLN A 433 -8.75 -19.30 11.17
CA GLN A 433 -9.41 -20.53 10.72
C GLN A 433 -10.63 -20.97 11.54
N GLY A 434 -11.02 -20.15 12.52
CA GLY A 434 -12.15 -20.46 13.41
C GLY A 434 -11.85 -21.56 14.42
N SER A 435 -10.58 -21.72 14.80
CA SER A 435 -10.18 -22.63 15.88
C SER A 435 -10.55 -22.06 17.25
N VAL A 436 -10.68 -22.95 18.25
CA VAL A 436 -10.96 -22.55 19.64
C VAL A 436 -9.81 -21.72 20.21
N GLU A 437 -8.58 -22.03 19.82
CA GLU A 437 -7.40 -21.27 20.23
C GLU A 437 -7.47 -19.81 19.77
N GLU A 438 -7.75 -19.57 18.48
CA GLU A 438 -7.87 -18.22 17.93
C GLU A 438 -9.02 -17.44 18.59
N VAL A 439 -10.16 -18.09 18.81
CA VAL A 439 -11.33 -17.47 19.46
C VAL A 439 -11.04 -17.09 20.91
N LEU A 440 -10.34 -17.93 21.67
CA LEU A 440 -9.90 -17.60 23.03
C LEU A 440 -8.82 -16.52 23.03
N LYS A 441 -7.87 -16.59 22.09
CA LYS A 441 -6.81 -15.60 21.90
C LYS A 441 -7.40 -14.21 21.63
N THR A 442 -8.40 -14.10 20.77
CA THR A 442 -9.10 -12.84 20.49
C THR A 442 -9.65 -12.17 21.75
N VAL A 443 -10.25 -12.94 22.66
CA VAL A 443 -10.70 -12.39 23.95
C VAL A 443 -9.52 -12.02 24.84
N ALA A 444 -8.53 -12.91 24.95
CA ALA A 444 -7.36 -12.73 25.81
C ALA A 444 -6.52 -11.51 25.41
N ASN A 445 -6.40 -11.22 24.12
CA ASN A 445 -5.59 -10.13 23.59
C ASN A 445 -6.28 -8.77 23.57
N ASN A 446 -7.62 -8.71 23.49
CA ASN A 446 -8.36 -7.45 23.43
C ASN A 446 -7.88 -6.48 24.54
N ARG A 447 -7.31 -5.33 24.18
CA ARG A 447 -6.72 -4.39 25.15
C ARG A 447 -7.75 -3.43 25.75
N ASP A 448 -8.94 -3.33 25.15
CA ASP A 448 -10.03 -2.45 25.61
C ASP A 448 -11.11 -3.23 26.38
N LYS A 449 -10.70 -4.29 27.10
CA LYS A 449 -11.58 -5.03 28.00
C LYS A 449 -12.26 -4.10 29.00
N GLY A 450 -13.54 -4.35 29.24
CA GLY A 450 -14.37 -3.53 30.13
C GLY A 450 -14.89 -2.24 29.49
N ARG A 451 -14.40 -1.86 28.30
CA ARG A 451 -14.92 -0.75 27.49
C ARG A 451 -15.63 -1.24 26.23
N ALA A 452 -15.01 -2.18 25.51
CA ALA A 452 -15.55 -2.79 24.31
C ALA A 452 -15.72 -4.30 24.51
N ASN A 453 -16.96 -4.80 24.35
CA ASN A 453 -17.27 -6.23 24.46
C ASN A 453 -17.48 -6.92 23.09
N HIS A 454 -17.03 -6.27 22.02
CA HIS A 454 -17.12 -6.73 20.64
C HIS A 454 -15.74 -6.71 19.98
N SER A 455 -15.46 -7.67 19.08
CA SER A 455 -14.23 -7.68 18.28
C SER A 455 -14.44 -8.34 16.91
N ALA A 456 -13.62 -7.94 15.94
CA ALA A 456 -13.55 -8.56 14.63
C ALA A 456 -12.83 -9.91 14.67
N PHE A 457 -13.26 -10.81 13.79
CA PHE A 457 -12.55 -12.05 13.48
C PHE A 457 -12.55 -12.28 11.98
N LEU A 458 -11.43 -11.96 11.34
CA LEU A 458 -11.28 -12.13 9.90
C LEU A 458 -10.78 -13.55 9.64
N PHE A 459 -11.57 -14.33 8.93
CA PHE A 459 -11.25 -15.74 8.69
C PHE A 459 -11.17 -16.05 7.21
N GLY A 460 -10.29 -16.98 6.85
CA GLY A 460 -9.99 -17.38 5.48
C GLY A 460 -8.51 -17.29 5.17
N PHE A 461 -8.07 -18.03 4.14
CA PHE A 461 -6.69 -17.90 3.66
C PHE A 461 -6.48 -16.53 2.98
N GLY A 462 -5.36 -15.89 3.26
CA GLY A 462 -4.96 -14.57 2.76
C GLY A 462 -3.65 -14.59 1.98
N ASP A 463 -3.07 -13.40 1.78
CA ASP A 463 -1.86 -13.07 1.01
C ASP A 463 -1.93 -13.60 -0.44
N GLY A 464 -1.70 -14.90 -0.61
CA GLY A 464 -1.83 -15.64 -1.86
C GLY A 464 -3.25 -15.90 -2.33
N GLY A 465 -4.23 -15.66 -1.46
CA GLY A 465 -5.65 -15.88 -1.70
C GLY A 465 -6.18 -17.20 -1.13
N GLY A 466 -7.25 -17.70 -1.74
CA GLY A 466 -7.95 -18.90 -1.30
C GLY A 466 -9.20 -18.58 -0.49
N GLY A 467 -9.11 -17.70 0.51
CA GLY A 467 -10.25 -17.29 1.32
C GLY A 467 -10.84 -18.42 2.18
N PRO A 468 -12.06 -18.24 2.70
CA PRO A 468 -12.71 -19.18 3.62
C PRO A 468 -12.92 -20.60 3.06
N THR A 469 -13.12 -21.56 3.95
CA THR A 469 -13.51 -22.95 3.61
C THR A 469 -14.80 -23.34 4.34
N GLN A 470 -15.48 -24.40 3.85
CA GLN A 470 -16.66 -24.93 4.53
C GLN A 470 -16.33 -25.40 5.95
N THR A 471 -15.14 -25.97 6.17
CA THR A 471 -14.69 -26.39 7.50
C THR A 471 -14.63 -25.22 8.49
N MET A 472 -14.15 -24.04 8.07
CA MET A 472 -14.15 -22.84 8.91
C MET A 472 -15.57 -22.43 9.30
N LEU A 473 -16.51 -22.42 8.34
CA LEU A 473 -17.91 -22.10 8.61
C LEU A 473 -18.57 -23.12 9.55
N ASP A 474 -18.29 -24.40 9.33
CA ASP A 474 -18.82 -25.48 10.17
C ASP A 474 -18.33 -25.34 11.61
N ARG A 475 -17.06 -24.96 11.82
CA ARG A 475 -16.49 -24.65 13.14
C ARG A 475 -17.19 -23.46 13.78
N LEU A 476 -17.21 -22.31 13.10
CA LEU A 476 -17.80 -21.07 13.60
C LEU A 476 -19.29 -21.25 13.97
N LYS A 477 -20.03 -22.09 13.24
CA LYS A 477 -21.42 -22.42 13.55
C LYS A 477 -21.58 -23.10 14.92
N ARG A 478 -20.70 -24.02 15.30
CA ARG A 478 -20.71 -24.63 16.66
C ARG A 478 -20.32 -23.60 17.72
N LEU A 479 -19.37 -22.73 17.38
CA LEU A 479 -18.90 -21.67 18.28
C LEU A 479 -19.89 -20.49 18.41
N SER A 480 -21.07 -20.58 17.76
CA SER A 480 -22.04 -19.50 17.76
C SER A 480 -22.43 -19.05 19.16
N ASN A 481 -22.73 -19.98 20.07
CA ASN A 481 -23.04 -19.68 21.46
C ASN A 481 -22.74 -20.88 22.39
N THR A 482 -21.51 -21.38 22.37
CA THR A 482 -21.10 -22.51 23.23
C THR A 482 -20.64 -22.03 24.61
N ASP A 483 -21.21 -22.56 25.67
CA ASP A 483 -20.84 -22.24 27.06
C ASP A 483 -19.34 -22.48 27.34
N GLY A 484 -18.74 -21.52 28.05
CA GLY A 484 -17.31 -21.45 28.33
C GLY A 484 -16.45 -20.78 27.26
N LEU A 485 -17.02 -20.40 26.12
CA LEU A 485 -16.36 -19.68 25.03
C LEU A 485 -17.08 -18.34 24.76
N PRO A 486 -16.41 -17.36 24.11
CA PRO A 486 -17.10 -16.18 23.59
C PRO A 486 -18.12 -16.57 22.51
N ARG A 487 -19.13 -15.72 22.33
CA ARG A 487 -20.14 -15.86 21.28
C ARG A 487 -19.51 -15.52 19.94
N VAL A 488 -19.70 -16.35 18.92
CA VAL A 488 -19.22 -16.06 17.56
C VAL A 488 -20.41 -15.81 16.63
N GLN A 489 -20.43 -14.69 15.94
CA GLN A 489 -21.51 -14.33 15.02
C GLN A 489 -20.94 -14.03 13.65
N LEU A 490 -21.42 -14.72 12.61
CA LEU A 490 -21.16 -14.33 11.23
C LEU A 490 -21.75 -12.93 11.00
N SER A 491 -20.88 -11.98 10.67
CA SER A 491 -21.21 -10.55 10.70
C SER A 491 -20.65 -9.82 9.50
N SER A 492 -21.39 -8.80 9.07
CA SER A 492 -20.87 -7.77 8.17
C SER A 492 -19.97 -6.79 8.94
N PRO A 493 -19.02 -6.13 8.25
CA PRO A 493 -18.28 -4.99 8.79
C PRO A 493 -19.18 -3.94 9.45
N ARG A 494 -20.33 -3.65 8.84
CA ARG A 494 -21.33 -2.72 9.37
C ARG A 494 -21.86 -3.15 10.75
N GLN A 495 -22.17 -4.43 10.94
CA GLN A 495 -22.68 -4.93 12.23
C GLN A 495 -21.62 -4.82 13.33
N LEU A 496 -20.37 -5.19 13.03
CA LEU A 496 -19.24 -5.00 13.94
C LEU A 496 -19.11 -3.53 14.35
N PHE A 497 -18.95 -2.62 13.38
CA PHE A 497 -18.70 -1.23 13.69
C PHE A 497 -19.87 -0.57 14.40
N SER A 498 -21.12 -0.92 14.07
CA SER A 498 -22.28 -0.42 14.83
C SER A 498 -22.29 -0.90 16.29
N ALA A 499 -21.80 -2.10 16.58
CA ALA A 499 -21.64 -2.57 17.96
C ALA A 499 -20.47 -1.86 18.69
N LEU A 500 -19.36 -1.59 18.00
CA LEU A 500 -18.26 -0.80 18.57
C LEU A 500 -18.66 0.67 18.81
N GLU A 501 -19.47 1.24 17.92
CA GLU A 501 -19.99 2.60 18.04
C GLU A 501 -20.92 2.77 19.24
N SER A 502 -21.66 1.73 19.66
CA SER A 502 -22.47 1.83 20.89
C SER A 502 -21.64 1.98 22.16
N ASP A 503 -20.36 1.61 22.13
CA ASP A 503 -19.42 1.75 23.24
C ASP A 503 -18.54 3.02 23.12
N SER A 504 -18.82 3.90 22.15
CA SER A 504 -17.91 4.99 21.75
C SER A 504 -17.51 5.94 22.88
N GLU A 505 -18.42 6.23 23.81
CA GLU A 505 -18.16 7.16 24.93
C GLU A 505 -17.07 6.67 25.89
N GLN A 506 -16.73 5.38 25.84
CA GLN A 506 -15.76 4.74 26.71
C GLN A 506 -14.38 4.59 26.07
N LEU A 507 -14.25 4.86 24.75
CA LEU A 507 -13.04 4.59 23.98
C LEU A 507 -11.99 5.68 24.17
N CYS A 508 -10.72 5.26 24.17
CA CYS A 508 -9.60 6.20 24.18
C CYS A 508 -9.37 6.79 22.79
N THR A 509 -8.68 7.94 22.75
CA THR A 509 -8.21 8.57 21.51
C THR A 509 -6.69 8.42 21.39
N TRP A 510 -6.22 7.96 20.25
CA TRP A 510 -4.83 8.03 19.83
C TRP A 510 -4.65 9.21 18.86
N VAL A 511 -3.69 10.10 19.13
CA VAL A 511 -3.43 11.29 18.32
C VAL A 511 -2.11 11.13 17.58
N GLY A 512 -2.09 11.45 16.29
CA GLY A 512 -0.88 11.38 15.45
C GLY A 512 -0.74 10.06 14.70
N GLU A 513 0.45 9.75 14.21
CA GLU A 513 0.66 8.59 13.35
C GLU A 513 0.47 7.24 14.08
N LEU A 514 0.08 6.21 13.34
CA LEU A 514 0.11 4.82 13.80
C LEU A 514 1.39 4.18 13.26
N PHE A 515 2.48 4.36 13.98
CA PHE A 515 3.82 3.89 13.60
C PHE A 515 3.95 2.37 13.81
N LEU A 516 4.49 1.68 12.81
CA LEU A 516 4.86 0.26 12.87
C LEU A 516 6.36 0.15 13.13
N GLU A 517 6.77 -0.62 14.15
CA GLU A 517 8.19 -0.75 14.52
C GLU A 517 8.99 -1.67 13.61
N LEU A 518 8.31 -2.54 12.87
CA LEU A 518 8.88 -3.38 11.82
C LEU A 518 8.65 -2.78 10.45
N HIS A 519 9.35 -3.34 9.45
CA HIS A 519 9.25 -2.96 8.05
C HIS A 519 9.73 -1.54 7.72
N ASN A 520 10.52 -0.91 8.58
CA ASN A 520 11.09 0.43 8.37
C ASN A 520 12.16 0.49 7.24
N GLY A 521 12.70 -0.64 6.81
CA GLY A 521 13.57 -0.74 5.62
C GLY A 521 12.84 -0.43 4.31
N THR A 522 11.52 -0.61 4.29
CA THR A 522 10.66 -0.33 3.12
C THR A 522 10.66 1.13 2.67
N TYR A 523 11.04 2.06 3.56
CA TYR A 523 11.17 3.47 3.23
C TYR A 523 12.32 3.73 2.23
N THR A 524 13.28 2.79 2.13
CA THR A 524 14.49 2.96 1.32
C THR A 524 14.66 1.92 0.22
N THR A 525 14.32 0.64 0.46
CA THR A 525 14.49 -0.46 -0.51
C THR A 525 13.89 -0.13 -1.89
N HIS A 526 14.55 -0.48 -3.00
CA HIS A 526 14.11 -0.08 -4.36
C HIS A 526 13.93 1.44 -4.52
N ALA A 527 15.02 2.17 -4.37
CA ALA A 527 15.06 3.63 -4.51
C ALA A 527 14.54 4.12 -5.88
N GLN A 528 14.71 3.34 -6.95
CA GLN A 528 14.19 3.69 -8.28
C GLN A 528 12.66 3.63 -8.36
N ILE A 529 12.02 2.71 -7.63
CA ILE A 529 10.54 2.67 -7.52
C ILE A 529 10.05 3.92 -6.80
N LYS A 530 10.69 4.29 -5.68
CA LYS A 530 10.34 5.53 -4.93
C LYS A 530 10.46 6.78 -5.80
N LYS A 531 11.56 6.87 -6.57
CA LYS A 531 11.79 7.94 -7.53
C LYS A 531 10.71 7.93 -8.61
N GLY A 532 10.44 6.78 -9.23
CA GLY A 532 9.38 6.62 -10.23
C GLY A 532 8.02 7.09 -9.73
N ASN A 533 7.62 6.67 -8.52
CA ASN A 533 6.40 7.15 -7.89
C ASN A 533 6.37 8.69 -7.76
N ARG A 534 7.41 9.30 -7.15
CA ARG A 534 7.46 10.76 -6.96
C ARG A 534 7.42 11.53 -8.28
N GLU A 535 8.16 11.06 -9.28
CA GLU A 535 8.20 11.69 -10.61
C GLU A 535 6.85 11.60 -11.32
N CYS A 536 6.20 10.43 -11.28
CA CYS A 536 4.89 10.23 -11.90
C CYS A 536 3.80 11.04 -11.21
N GLU A 537 3.81 11.15 -9.88
CA GLU A 537 2.92 12.06 -9.14
C GLU A 537 3.06 13.51 -9.63
N ARG A 538 4.30 14.00 -9.78
CA ARG A 538 4.55 15.33 -10.35
C ARG A 538 4.06 15.47 -11.78
N ILE A 539 4.39 14.52 -12.64
CA ILE A 539 4.02 14.59 -14.07
C ILE A 539 2.50 14.68 -14.21
N LEU A 540 1.75 13.84 -13.48
CA LEU A 540 0.30 13.88 -13.53
C LEU A 540 -0.27 15.19 -12.96
N HIS A 541 0.27 15.68 -11.85
CA HIS A 541 -0.06 17.01 -11.32
C HIS A 541 0.12 18.11 -12.37
N ASP A 542 1.28 18.18 -13.02
CA ASP A 542 1.62 19.22 -13.99
C ASP A 542 0.72 19.12 -15.24
N VAL A 543 0.45 17.91 -15.73
CA VAL A 543 -0.45 17.68 -16.87
C VAL A 543 -1.87 18.12 -16.54
N GLU A 544 -2.39 17.76 -15.37
CA GLU A 544 -3.75 18.12 -14.96
C GLU A 544 -3.89 19.63 -14.82
N LEU A 545 -2.94 20.30 -14.16
CA LEU A 545 -2.93 21.75 -14.03
C LEU A 545 -2.94 22.41 -15.41
N LEU A 546 -1.96 22.10 -16.28
CA LEU A 546 -1.88 22.75 -17.60
C LEU A 546 -3.08 22.43 -18.47
N SER A 547 -3.60 21.21 -18.42
CA SER A 547 -4.82 20.84 -19.15
C SER A 547 -6.03 21.60 -18.63
N SER A 548 -6.13 21.86 -17.34
CA SER A 548 -7.20 22.68 -16.75
C SER A 548 -7.08 24.15 -17.14
N LEU A 549 -5.87 24.71 -17.17
CA LEU A 549 -5.65 26.08 -17.65
C LEU A 549 -5.96 26.21 -19.14
N ALA A 550 -5.53 25.23 -19.96
CA ALA A 550 -5.82 25.18 -21.38
C ALA A 550 -7.33 25.05 -21.64
N LEU A 551 -8.02 24.17 -20.91
CA LEU A 551 -9.48 24.03 -20.96
C LEU A 551 -10.18 25.35 -20.63
N ALA A 552 -9.67 26.13 -19.68
CA ALA A 552 -10.28 27.39 -19.28
C ALA A 552 -10.08 28.52 -20.30
N ARG A 553 -8.99 28.50 -21.07
CA ARG A 553 -8.64 29.57 -22.03
C ARG A 553 -8.95 29.26 -23.48
N SER A 554 -8.88 27.99 -23.88
CA SER A 554 -9.14 27.56 -25.25
C SER A 554 -10.48 26.85 -25.35
N ALA A 555 -11.38 27.37 -26.18
CA ALA A 555 -12.65 26.72 -26.50
C ALA A 555 -12.46 25.42 -27.29
N GLN A 556 -11.30 25.22 -27.92
CA GLN A 556 -10.99 24.05 -28.76
C GLN A 556 -10.28 22.94 -27.99
N PHE A 557 -9.68 23.23 -26.84
CA PHE A 557 -8.95 22.23 -26.07
C PHE A 557 -9.92 21.31 -25.33
N LEU A 558 -9.76 20.00 -25.56
CA LEU A 558 -10.46 18.96 -24.81
C LEU A 558 -9.53 18.40 -23.74
N TYR A 559 -9.98 18.46 -22.49
CA TYR A 559 -9.26 17.88 -21.37
C TYR A 559 -9.16 16.34 -21.55
N PRO A 560 -7.96 15.74 -21.48
CA PRO A 560 -7.75 14.32 -21.82
C PRO A 560 -8.16 13.40 -20.66
N ALA A 561 -9.43 13.45 -20.25
CA ALA A 561 -9.93 12.82 -19.02
C ALA A 561 -9.73 11.29 -19.00
N ALA A 562 -10.03 10.60 -20.11
CA ALA A 562 -9.92 9.14 -20.18
C ALA A 562 -8.45 8.68 -20.08
N GLN A 563 -7.54 9.38 -20.78
CA GLN A 563 -6.11 9.10 -20.70
C GLN A 563 -5.56 9.37 -19.30
N LEU A 564 -5.91 10.51 -18.70
CA LEU A 564 -5.49 10.83 -17.34
C LEU A 564 -6.02 9.85 -16.30
N GLN A 565 -7.28 9.42 -16.41
CA GLN A 565 -7.83 8.39 -15.53
C GLN A 565 -7.06 7.08 -15.65
N HIS A 566 -6.71 6.67 -16.87
CA HIS A 566 -5.89 5.47 -17.09
C HIS A 566 -4.50 5.60 -16.44
N LEU A 567 -3.79 6.70 -16.68
CA LEU A 567 -2.45 6.92 -16.11
C LEU A 567 -2.48 7.05 -14.58
N TRP A 568 -3.49 7.71 -14.01
CA TRP A 568 -3.68 7.74 -12.56
C TRP A 568 -3.91 6.34 -12.00
N ARG A 569 -4.84 5.56 -12.56
CA ARG A 569 -5.07 4.17 -12.10
C ARG A 569 -3.81 3.32 -12.20
N LEU A 570 -2.98 3.54 -13.22
CA LEU A 570 -1.69 2.88 -13.37
C LEU A 570 -0.71 3.30 -12.25
N LEU A 571 -0.64 4.58 -11.90
CA LEU A 571 0.15 5.03 -10.74
C LEU A 571 -0.37 4.43 -9.43
N LEU A 572 -1.69 4.49 -9.20
CA LEU A 572 -2.34 3.98 -7.99
C LEU A 572 -2.15 2.47 -7.82
N LEU A 573 -2.15 1.71 -8.92
CA LEU A 573 -1.85 0.28 -8.92
C LEU A 573 -0.46 0.00 -8.33
N ASN A 574 0.54 0.78 -8.74
CA ASN A 574 1.92 0.63 -8.27
C ASN A 574 2.14 1.19 -6.86
N GLN A 575 1.14 1.85 -6.26
CA GLN A 575 1.14 2.27 -4.85
C GLN A 575 0.63 1.19 -3.89
N PHE A 576 0.32 -0.01 -4.39
CA PHE A 576 0.09 -1.19 -3.55
C PHE A 576 1.26 -1.39 -2.57
N HIS A 577 0.95 -1.76 -1.34
CA HIS A 577 1.90 -1.67 -0.24
C HIS A 577 3.17 -2.50 -0.45
N ASP A 578 3.17 -3.65 -1.12
CA ASP A 578 4.43 -4.37 -1.43
C ASP A 578 5.19 -3.87 -2.66
N VAL A 579 4.51 -3.15 -3.57
CA VAL A 579 5.12 -2.64 -4.81
C VAL A 579 5.92 -1.39 -4.51
N VAL A 580 5.27 -0.34 -4.00
CA VAL A 580 5.94 0.96 -3.77
C VAL A 580 6.99 0.88 -2.66
N THR A 581 6.84 -0.07 -1.73
CA THR A 581 7.82 -0.35 -0.67
C THR A 581 9.03 -1.15 -1.15
N GLY A 582 8.98 -1.73 -2.36
CA GLY A 582 10.09 -2.51 -2.88
C GLY A 582 10.25 -3.85 -2.19
N SER A 583 9.15 -4.45 -1.73
CA SER A 583 9.17 -5.72 -1.02
C SER A 583 8.57 -6.87 -1.84
N CYS A 584 8.57 -6.67 -3.16
CA CYS A 584 8.10 -7.60 -4.18
C CYS A 584 9.26 -8.21 -4.98
N ILE A 585 9.01 -9.32 -5.68
CA ILE A 585 10.02 -9.99 -6.52
C ILE A 585 10.49 -9.09 -7.68
N GLN A 586 11.67 -9.39 -8.24
CA GLN A 586 12.27 -8.64 -9.34
C GLN A 586 11.30 -8.38 -10.51
N MET A 587 10.52 -9.38 -10.94
CA MET A 587 9.54 -9.21 -12.03
C MET A 587 8.52 -8.09 -11.75
N VAL A 588 8.09 -7.93 -10.49
CA VAL A 588 7.13 -6.90 -10.12
C VAL A 588 7.80 -5.54 -10.14
N ALA A 589 9.02 -5.44 -9.63
CA ALA A 589 9.82 -4.21 -9.71
C ALA A 589 10.05 -3.79 -11.17
N GLU A 590 10.41 -4.73 -12.06
CA GLU A 590 10.59 -4.48 -13.49
C GLU A 590 9.28 -4.01 -14.16
N GLU A 591 8.15 -4.66 -13.87
CA GLU A 591 6.84 -4.29 -14.39
C GLU A 591 6.40 -2.90 -13.88
N ALA A 592 6.65 -2.59 -12.61
CA ALA A 592 6.42 -1.26 -12.04
C ALA A 592 7.25 -0.18 -12.73
N MET A 593 8.52 -0.45 -13.05
CA MET A 593 9.36 0.48 -13.81
C MET A 593 8.81 0.71 -15.23
N CYS A 594 8.26 -0.32 -15.87
CA CYS A 594 7.57 -0.17 -17.17
C CYS A 594 6.33 0.71 -17.03
N HIS A 595 5.51 0.50 -16.00
CA HIS A 595 4.35 1.35 -15.72
C HIS A 595 4.71 2.82 -15.52
N TYR A 596 5.78 3.10 -14.77
CA TYR A 596 6.27 4.47 -14.60
C TYR A 596 6.74 5.07 -15.91
N GLU A 597 7.39 4.29 -16.78
CA GLU A 597 7.81 4.77 -18.09
C GLU A 597 6.62 5.09 -19.02
N ASP A 598 5.57 4.29 -18.98
CA ASP A 598 4.33 4.58 -19.71
C ASP A 598 3.72 5.91 -19.24
N ILE A 599 3.70 6.17 -17.93
CA ILE A 599 3.23 7.45 -17.37
C ILE A 599 4.14 8.60 -17.80
N ARG A 600 5.47 8.43 -17.80
CA ARG A 600 6.40 9.47 -18.26
C ARG A 600 6.15 9.81 -19.73
N SER A 601 6.10 8.81 -20.59
CA SER A 601 5.96 9.00 -22.04
C SER A 601 4.62 9.67 -22.41
N HIS A 602 3.50 9.10 -21.94
CA HIS A 602 2.19 9.64 -22.24
C HIS A 602 1.92 10.96 -21.51
N GLY A 603 2.35 11.07 -20.25
CA GLY A 603 2.23 12.29 -19.46
C GLY A 603 2.96 13.46 -20.10
N ASN A 604 4.21 13.30 -20.53
CA ASN A 604 4.96 14.37 -21.22
C ASN A 604 4.34 14.77 -22.56
N THR A 605 3.73 13.82 -23.28
CA THR A 605 2.98 14.09 -24.52
C THR A 605 1.76 14.97 -24.22
N LEU A 606 0.97 14.61 -23.20
CA LEU A 606 -0.19 15.39 -22.76
C LEU A 606 0.21 16.78 -22.25
N LEU A 607 1.30 16.87 -21.49
CA LEU A 607 1.85 18.12 -20.97
C LEU A 607 2.19 19.09 -22.12
N SER A 608 2.87 18.58 -23.14
CA SER A 608 3.25 19.35 -24.33
C SER A 608 2.02 19.84 -25.11
N ALA A 609 1.01 18.97 -25.28
CA ALA A 609 -0.24 19.34 -25.94
C ALA A 609 -1.03 20.40 -25.16
N ALA A 610 -1.09 20.28 -23.83
CA ALA A 610 -1.74 21.25 -22.95
C ALA A 610 -1.03 22.60 -22.97
N ALA A 611 0.31 22.62 -22.89
CA ALA A 611 1.09 23.84 -22.97
C ALA A 611 0.94 24.54 -24.33
N ALA A 612 0.96 23.77 -25.42
CA ALA A 612 0.72 24.28 -26.77
C ALA A 612 -0.66 24.95 -26.90
N ALA A 613 -1.71 24.31 -26.37
CA ALA A 613 -3.07 24.85 -26.39
C ALA A 613 -3.25 26.06 -25.48
N LEU A 614 -2.59 26.09 -24.32
CA LEU A 614 -2.60 27.21 -23.39
C LEU A 614 -2.05 28.51 -24.02
N CYS A 615 -1.13 28.38 -24.99
CA CYS A 615 -0.50 29.50 -25.69
C CYS A 615 -1.08 29.79 -27.08
N ALA A 616 -2.02 28.97 -27.58
CA ALA A 616 -2.62 29.19 -28.88
C ALA A 616 -3.44 30.50 -28.90
N GLY A 617 -3.02 31.48 -29.71
CA GLY A 617 -3.71 32.76 -29.91
C GLY A 617 -2.98 34.02 -29.43
N GLU A 618 -1.81 33.89 -28.80
CA GLU A 618 -0.99 35.03 -28.37
C GLU A 618 0.12 35.33 -29.41
N PRO A 619 0.32 36.59 -29.86
CA PRO A 619 1.43 36.98 -30.73
C PRO A 619 2.78 37.11 -30.00
N GLY A 620 3.89 37.00 -30.73
CA GLY A 620 5.22 36.67 -30.19
C GLY A 620 6.13 35.94 -31.20
N PRO A 621 7.42 35.67 -30.92
CA PRO A 621 8.32 34.90 -31.79
C PRO A 621 8.29 33.38 -31.48
N GLU A 622 8.69 32.51 -32.42
CA GLU A 622 9.03 31.10 -32.10
C GLU A 622 9.96 31.08 -30.88
N GLY A 623 9.57 30.41 -29.80
CA GLY A 623 10.24 30.57 -28.52
C GLY A 623 9.90 29.51 -27.49
N LEU A 624 10.70 29.51 -26.43
CA LEU A 624 10.48 28.69 -25.24
C LEU A 624 9.61 29.45 -24.25
N LEU A 625 8.70 28.72 -23.62
CA LEU A 625 7.87 29.19 -22.53
C LEU A 625 8.38 28.60 -21.23
N ILE A 626 8.55 29.44 -20.20
CA ILE A 626 8.85 28.96 -18.86
C ILE A 626 7.56 28.92 -18.06
N VAL A 627 7.22 27.73 -17.57
CA VAL A 627 5.98 27.44 -16.85
C VAL A 627 6.29 27.12 -15.40
N ASN A 628 5.48 27.69 -14.50
CA ASN A 628 5.51 27.41 -13.08
C ASN A 628 4.20 26.77 -12.66
N THR A 629 4.26 25.54 -12.14
CA THR A 629 3.07 24.79 -11.71
C THR A 629 2.73 24.98 -10.22
N LEU A 630 3.49 25.80 -9.49
CA LEU A 630 3.31 26.05 -8.05
C LEU A 630 2.59 27.38 -7.76
N PRO A 631 1.90 27.51 -6.61
CA PRO A 631 0.99 28.64 -6.33
C PRO A 631 1.66 29.92 -5.82
N TRP A 632 2.99 30.02 -5.89
CA TRP A 632 3.76 31.23 -5.61
C TRP A 632 4.67 31.59 -6.79
N LYS A 633 5.03 32.88 -6.90
CA LYS A 633 6.00 33.36 -7.88
C LYS A 633 7.38 32.78 -7.58
N ARG A 634 8.12 32.39 -8.62
CA ARG A 634 9.48 31.83 -8.51
C ARG A 634 10.50 32.69 -9.25
N ILE A 635 11.70 32.78 -8.69
CA ILE A 635 12.88 33.42 -9.28
C ILE A 635 14.02 32.43 -9.18
N GLU A 636 14.45 31.84 -10.30
CA GLU A 636 15.38 30.70 -10.29
C GLU A 636 16.34 30.69 -11.47
N VAL A 637 17.48 30.03 -11.27
CA VAL A 637 18.49 29.82 -12.31
C VAL A 637 18.16 28.56 -13.09
N MET A 638 17.89 28.72 -14.38
CA MET A 638 17.62 27.62 -15.31
C MET A 638 18.71 27.51 -16.37
N ALA A 639 19.04 26.27 -16.75
CA ALA A 639 19.81 25.99 -17.95
C ALA A 639 18.85 26.00 -19.16
N LEU A 640 18.94 27.02 -20.00
CA LEU A 640 18.11 27.17 -21.20
C LEU A 640 18.94 26.83 -22.45
N PRO A 641 18.36 26.18 -23.47
CA PRO A 641 19.07 25.85 -24.69
C PRO A 641 19.39 27.12 -25.51
N LYS A 642 20.56 27.12 -26.14
CA LYS A 642 21.03 28.14 -27.11
C LYS A 642 20.97 27.58 -28.54
N PRO A 643 20.94 28.46 -29.56
CA PRO A 643 21.27 28.07 -30.92
C PRO A 643 22.62 27.32 -30.96
N GLY A 644 22.64 26.12 -31.53
CA GLY A 644 23.83 25.26 -31.61
C GLY A 644 23.92 24.12 -30.58
N GLY A 645 22.92 23.94 -29.71
CA GLY A 645 22.82 22.79 -28.79
C GLY A 645 23.52 22.98 -27.43
N ALA A 646 24.28 24.06 -27.25
CA ALA A 646 24.79 24.45 -25.94
C ALA A 646 23.67 24.94 -25.02
N HIS A 647 23.86 24.87 -23.70
CA HIS A 647 22.96 25.50 -22.73
C HIS A 647 23.61 26.76 -22.15
N SER A 648 22.81 27.73 -21.74
CA SER A 648 23.25 28.85 -20.91
C SER A 648 22.35 29.04 -19.71
N LEU A 649 22.97 29.42 -18.60
CA LEU A 649 22.23 29.78 -17.40
C LEU A 649 21.54 31.13 -17.59
N ALA A 650 20.28 31.21 -17.18
CA ALA A 650 19.50 32.43 -17.13
C ALA A 650 18.73 32.49 -15.80
N LEU A 651 18.62 33.69 -15.24
CA LEU A 651 17.76 33.95 -14.09
C LEU A 651 16.36 34.28 -14.62
N VAL A 652 15.38 33.43 -14.32
CA VAL A 652 14.00 33.60 -14.80
C VAL A 652 13.09 33.99 -13.65
N THR A 653 12.07 34.80 -13.93
CA THR A 653 11.00 35.13 -12.97
C THR A 653 9.67 34.70 -13.55
N VAL A 654 8.98 33.79 -12.88
CA VAL A 654 7.75 33.17 -13.38
C VAL A 654 6.63 33.34 -12.35
N PRO A 655 5.46 33.90 -12.72
CA PRO A 655 4.32 34.02 -11.83
C PRO A 655 3.80 32.66 -11.34
N SER A 656 2.98 32.65 -10.29
CA SER A 656 2.35 31.44 -9.74
C SER A 656 1.38 30.79 -10.72
N MET A 657 1.40 29.45 -10.81
CA MET A 657 0.51 28.62 -11.64
C MET A 657 0.28 29.26 -13.01
N GLY A 658 1.36 29.49 -13.74
CA GLY A 658 1.37 30.40 -14.87
C GLY A 658 2.65 30.29 -15.68
N TYR A 659 2.92 31.29 -16.50
CA TYR A 659 4.05 31.28 -17.42
C TYR A 659 4.69 32.65 -17.59
N ALA A 660 5.92 32.64 -18.10
CA ALA A 660 6.66 33.81 -18.54
C ALA A 660 7.46 33.50 -19.82
N PRO A 661 7.64 34.47 -20.73
CA PRO A 661 8.55 34.31 -21.86
C PRO A 661 9.99 34.17 -21.38
N VAL A 662 10.82 33.49 -22.19
CA VAL A 662 12.27 33.43 -21.93
C VAL A 662 12.87 34.84 -22.03
N PRO A 663 13.65 35.27 -21.02
CA PRO A 663 14.36 36.54 -21.08
C PRO A 663 15.36 36.55 -22.26
N PRO A 664 15.48 37.64 -23.03
CA PRO A 664 16.44 37.72 -24.12
C PRO A 664 17.86 37.50 -23.60
N PRO A 665 18.78 36.85 -24.36
CA PRO A 665 20.11 36.47 -23.88
C PRO A 665 20.95 37.66 -23.39
N THR A 666 20.64 38.87 -23.84
CA THR A 666 21.30 40.13 -23.44
C THR A 666 20.71 40.78 -22.20
N SER A 667 19.62 40.25 -21.64
CA SER A 667 19.06 40.73 -20.37
C SER A 667 19.81 40.15 -19.18
N LEU A 668 21.07 40.57 -19.03
CA LEU A 668 21.71 40.67 -17.70
C LEU A 668 21.05 41.81 -16.89
N GLN A 669 19.74 42.01 -17.03
CA GLN A 669 19.04 43.04 -16.27
C GLN A 669 19.16 42.63 -14.79
N PRO A 670 19.75 43.47 -13.92
CA PRO A 670 19.78 43.23 -12.50
C PRO A 670 18.36 43.42 -11.98
N LEU A 671 17.52 42.39 -12.13
CA LEU A 671 16.11 42.45 -11.73
C LEU A 671 15.93 42.58 -10.23
N LEU A 672 17.00 42.47 -9.43
CA LEU A 672 17.16 42.90 -8.03
C LEU A 672 18.67 42.85 -7.71
N PRO A 673 19.18 43.55 -6.66
CA PRO A 673 20.57 43.42 -6.22
C PRO A 673 20.76 42.05 -5.54
N GLN A 674 20.75 40.97 -6.32
CA GLN A 674 21.22 39.67 -5.85
C GLN A 674 22.72 39.59 -6.11
N GLN A 675 23.46 39.26 -5.05
CA GLN A 675 24.90 39.08 -5.12
C GLN A 675 25.20 37.87 -6.03
N PRO A 676 26.07 38.01 -7.04
CA PRO A 676 26.48 36.86 -7.84
C PRO A 676 27.15 35.82 -6.95
N VAL A 677 27.06 34.56 -7.36
CA VAL A 677 27.73 33.48 -6.63
C VAL A 677 29.24 33.63 -6.83
N PHE A 678 29.98 33.70 -5.73
CA PHE A 678 31.44 33.65 -5.72
C PHE A 678 31.91 32.23 -5.42
N VAL A 679 32.88 31.76 -6.19
CA VAL A 679 33.56 30.49 -5.95
C VAL A 679 35.03 30.76 -5.75
N VAL A 680 35.56 30.34 -4.61
CA VAL A 680 36.99 30.48 -4.28
C VAL A 680 37.54 29.10 -3.98
N GLN A 681 38.54 28.68 -4.77
CA GLN A 681 39.34 27.51 -4.44
C GLN A 681 40.56 27.96 -3.63
N GLU A 682 40.66 27.44 -2.42
CA GLU A 682 41.73 27.76 -1.48
C GLU A 682 43.00 26.95 -1.80
N THR A 683 44.13 27.43 -1.29
CA THR A 683 45.44 26.78 -1.50
C THR A 683 45.55 25.35 -0.93
N ASP A 684 44.72 25.00 0.05
CA ASP A 684 44.64 23.65 0.61
C ASP A 684 43.76 22.70 -0.22
N GLY A 685 43.13 23.19 -1.30
CA GLY A 685 42.21 22.45 -2.15
C GLY A 685 40.74 22.53 -1.72
N SER A 686 40.42 23.22 -0.61
CA SER A 686 39.03 23.46 -0.22
C SER A 686 38.34 24.45 -1.17
N VAL A 687 37.01 24.39 -1.26
CA VAL A 687 36.22 25.30 -2.11
C VAL A 687 35.14 25.98 -1.28
N THR A 688 35.04 27.30 -1.42
CA THR A 688 33.99 28.12 -0.81
C THR A 688 33.03 28.63 -1.87
N LEU A 689 31.72 28.41 -1.68
CA LEU A 689 30.63 28.98 -2.48
C LEU A 689 29.87 30.02 -1.64
N ASP A 690 29.60 31.21 -2.17
CA ASP A 690 28.89 32.28 -1.46
C ASP A 690 27.93 33.02 -2.39
N ASN A 691 26.65 33.11 -2.05
CA ASN A 691 25.63 33.84 -2.83
C ASN A 691 25.02 35.05 -2.09
N GLY A 692 25.65 35.49 -0.99
CA GLY A 692 25.16 36.57 -0.12
C GLY A 692 24.03 36.18 0.83
N ILE A 693 23.40 35.02 0.67
CA ILE A 693 22.40 34.47 1.59
C ILE A 693 23.05 33.41 2.48
N ILE A 694 23.73 32.45 1.84
CA ILE A 694 24.49 31.40 2.50
C ILE A 694 25.92 31.33 1.98
N ARG A 695 26.83 30.94 2.85
CA ARG A 695 28.23 30.63 2.52
C ARG A 695 28.52 29.18 2.87
N VAL A 696 29.01 28.42 1.90
CA VAL A 696 29.26 26.97 1.96
C VAL A 696 30.75 26.75 1.83
N LYS A 697 31.39 26.01 2.75
CA LYS A 697 32.79 25.60 2.62
C LYS A 697 32.93 24.08 2.59
N LEU A 698 33.52 23.57 1.51
CA LEU A 698 33.81 22.17 1.29
C LEU A 698 35.29 21.89 1.52
N ASP A 699 35.62 20.82 2.25
CA ASP A 699 37.01 20.36 2.35
C ASP A 699 37.51 19.73 1.04
N PRO A 700 38.82 19.45 0.87
CA PRO A 700 39.37 18.86 -0.36
C PRO A 700 38.82 17.48 -0.76
N THR A 701 37.93 16.90 0.05
CA THR A 701 37.26 15.61 -0.19
C THR A 701 35.76 15.74 -0.50
N GLY A 702 35.21 16.96 -0.49
CA GLY A 702 33.80 17.23 -0.76
C GLY A 702 32.88 17.26 0.46
N ARG A 703 33.42 17.16 1.68
CA ARG A 703 32.62 17.22 2.92
C ARG A 703 32.34 18.67 3.32
N LEU A 704 31.17 18.92 3.87
CA LEU A 704 30.73 20.25 4.29
C LEU A 704 31.33 20.60 5.66
N THR A 705 32.26 21.56 5.70
CA THR A 705 32.91 22.01 6.94
C THR A 705 32.28 23.23 7.56
N SER A 706 31.58 24.05 6.77
CA SER A 706 30.89 25.25 7.23
C SER A 706 29.71 25.58 6.32
N LEU A 707 28.59 25.95 6.93
CA LEU A 707 27.40 26.47 6.26
C LEU A 707 26.86 27.65 7.07
N VAL A 708 27.17 28.86 6.63
CA VAL A 708 26.83 30.10 7.36
C VAL A 708 25.63 30.78 6.73
N LEU A 709 24.63 31.13 7.55
CA LEU A 709 23.57 32.06 7.17
C LEU A 709 24.09 33.50 7.25
N VAL A 710 24.46 34.07 6.11
CA VAL A 710 25.30 35.29 5.98
C VAL A 710 24.73 36.47 6.78
N ALA A 711 23.42 36.72 6.66
CA ALA A 711 22.78 37.87 7.31
C ALA A 711 22.90 37.86 8.85
N SER A 712 23.06 36.68 9.45
CA SER A 712 23.17 36.51 10.91
C SER A 712 24.58 36.11 11.36
N GLY A 713 25.44 35.68 10.43
CA GLY A 713 26.71 35.03 10.74
C GLY A 713 26.57 33.69 11.47
N ARG A 714 25.37 33.11 11.58
CA ARG A 714 25.13 31.85 12.28
C ARG A 714 25.65 30.67 11.46
N GLU A 715 26.53 29.90 12.07
CA GLU A 715 27.01 28.60 11.57
C GLU A 715 25.96 27.51 11.82
N ALA A 716 25.64 26.74 10.78
CA ALA A 716 24.67 25.65 10.81
C ALA A 716 25.30 24.29 11.13
N ILE A 717 26.58 24.08 10.83
CA ILE A 717 27.28 22.81 11.10
C ILE A 717 27.86 22.81 12.52
N ALA A 718 27.73 21.69 13.22
CA ALA A 718 28.25 21.54 14.57
C ALA A 718 29.78 21.74 14.60
N GLU A 719 30.26 22.38 15.67
CA GLU A 719 31.68 22.67 15.83
C GLU A 719 32.52 21.38 15.87
N GLY A 720 33.59 21.34 15.07
CA GLY A 720 34.46 20.16 14.94
C GLY A 720 33.85 18.99 14.16
N ALA A 721 32.61 19.11 13.67
CA ALA A 721 31.96 18.11 12.84
C ALA A 721 32.01 18.49 11.35
N VAL A 722 31.63 17.55 10.49
CA VAL A 722 31.46 17.76 9.05
C VAL A 722 30.08 17.24 8.62
N GLY A 723 29.39 18.01 7.80
CA GLY A 723 28.17 17.60 7.11
C GLY A 723 28.47 16.96 5.76
N ASN A 724 27.42 16.50 5.07
CA ASN A 724 27.54 15.75 3.83
C ASN A 724 28.45 14.52 3.99
N GLN A 725 28.42 13.91 5.18
CA GLN A 725 29.23 12.74 5.51
C GLN A 725 28.45 11.49 5.11
N PHE A 726 28.94 10.80 4.08
CA PHE A 726 28.41 9.49 3.69
C PHE A 726 28.85 8.42 4.69
N VAL A 727 27.92 7.54 5.05
CA VAL A 727 28.16 6.51 6.07
C VAL A 727 27.53 5.21 5.62
N LEU A 728 28.33 4.14 5.71
CA LEU A 728 27.92 2.78 5.40
C LEU A 728 27.60 2.04 6.70
N PHE A 729 26.50 1.29 6.70
CA PHE A 729 26.10 0.39 7.77
C PHE A 729 25.94 -1.03 7.23
N ASP A 730 26.14 -2.02 8.10
CA ASP A 730 25.80 -3.41 7.83
C ASP A 730 24.28 -3.58 8.01
N ASP A 731 23.60 -4.18 7.03
CA ASP A 731 22.13 -4.21 6.94
C ASP A 731 21.65 -5.64 6.75
N VAL A 732 21.69 -6.39 7.84
CA VAL A 732 21.32 -7.82 7.90
C VAL A 732 20.23 -7.96 8.97
N PRO A 733 18.94 -7.86 8.59
CA PRO A 733 17.86 -7.88 9.58
C PRO A 733 17.57 -9.28 10.14
N LEU A 734 16.75 -9.34 11.19
CA LEU A 734 16.39 -10.61 11.86
C LEU A 734 15.44 -11.49 11.04
N TYR A 735 14.47 -10.89 10.34
CA TYR A 735 13.35 -11.62 9.73
C TYR A 735 13.29 -11.45 8.22
N TRP A 736 13.05 -10.22 7.72
CA TRP A 736 12.71 -9.98 6.32
C TRP A 736 13.61 -8.92 5.69
N ASP A 737 14.44 -9.36 4.75
CA ASP A 737 15.55 -8.58 4.17
C ASP A 737 15.12 -7.26 3.51
N ALA A 738 14.19 -7.31 2.55
CA ALA A 738 13.66 -6.10 1.90
C ALA A 738 12.81 -5.21 2.82
N TRP A 739 12.21 -5.76 3.87
CA TRP A 739 11.28 -5.03 4.72
C TRP A 739 11.97 -4.33 5.88
N ASP A 740 12.83 -5.03 6.62
CA ASP A 740 13.25 -4.62 7.95
C ASP A 740 14.65 -4.01 7.94
N VAL A 741 14.86 -3.07 8.86
CA VAL A 741 16.16 -2.62 9.35
C VAL A 741 16.13 -2.73 10.87
N MET A 742 17.22 -3.22 11.46
CA MET A 742 17.32 -3.42 12.90
C MET A 742 18.15 -2.31 13.55
N ASP A 743 17.81 -1.90 14.76
CA ASP A 743 18.47 -0.81 15.49
C ASP A 743 19.99 -1.03 15.64
N TYR A 744 20.44 -2.27 15.86
CA TYR A 744 21.86 -2.61 15.96
C TYR A 744 22.66 -2.31 14.69
N HIS A 745 22.03 -2.07 13.54
CA HIS A 745 22.75 -1.57 12.36
C HIS A 745 23.51 -0.29 12.70
N LEU A 746 22.97 0.56 13.57
CA LEU A 746 23.58 1.83 13.99
C LEU A 746 24.93 1.64 14.69
N GLU A 747 25.19 0.47 15.29
CA GLU A 747 26.48 0.13 15.91
C GLU A 747 27.56 -0.21 14.87
N THR A 748 27.18 -0.43 13.62
CA THR A 748 28.08 -0.81 12.52
C THR A 748 28.53 0.37 11.67
N ARG A 749 28.31 1.60 12.17
CA ARG A 749 28.60 2.88 11.52
C ARG A 749 30.04 2.96 10.97
N LYS A 750 30.20 3.05 9.64
CA LYS A 750 31.49 3.20 8.96
C LYS A 750 31.47 4.43 8.03
N PRO A 751 32.02 5.58 8.45
CA PRO A 751 32.16 6.74 7.59
C PRO A 751 32.97 6.42 6.34
N VAL A 752 32.46 6.81 5.18
CA VAL A 752 33.18 6.72 3.91
C VAL A 752 34.17 7.88 3.84
N LEU A 753 35.46 7.56 3.70
CA LEU A 753 36.52 8.56 3.66
C LEU A 753 36.88 8.90 2.22
N GLY A 754 36.80 10.19 1.87
CA GLY A 754 37.27 10.68 0.58
C GLY A 754 38.80 10.79 0.51
N GLN A 755 39.32 10.91 -0.71
CA GLN A 755 40.74 11.14 -0.97
C GLN A 755 40.96 12.63 -1.22
N ALA A 756 42.00 13.22 -0.63
CA ALA A 756 42.30 14.62 -0.85
C ALA A 756 42.64 14.88 -2.33
N GLY A 757 42.17 16.01 -2.86
CA GLY A 757 42.39 16.42 -4.24
C GLY A 757 41.37 15.89 -5.25
N THR A 758 40.30 15.23 -4.79
CA THR A 758 39.19 14.83 -5.68
C THR A 758 38.19 15.96 -5.92
N LEU A 759 38.17 16.99 -5.08
CA LEU A 759 37.33 18.17 -5.25
C LEU A 759 37.89 19.10 -6.34
N ALA A 760 37.05 19.45 -7.31
CA ALA A 760 37.37 20.49 -8.28
C ALA A 760 36.20 21.47 -8.41
N VAL A 761 36.51 22.70 -8.80
CA VAL A 761 35.48 23.70 -9.16
C VAL A 761 34.75 23.23 -10.41
N GLY A 762 33.42 23.21 -10.36
CA GLY A 762 32.54 22.90 -11.49
C GLY A 762 32.25 24.16 -12.30
N THR A 763 31.42 25.06 -11.75
CA THR A 763 31.19 26.41 -12.30
C THR A 763 31.83 27.48 -11.43
N GLU A 764 32.57 28.41 -12.03
CA GLU A 764 33.37 29.44 -11.34
C GLU A 764 32.54 30.59 -10.70
N GLY A 765 31.21 30.51 -10.74
CA GLY A 765 30.31 31.50 -10.15
C GLY A 765 29.48 32.29 -11.16
N GLY A 766 28.98 33.45 -10.73
CA GLY A 766 28.02 34.27 -11.49
C GLY A 766 26.58 33.95 -11.12
N LEU A 767 25.80 33.35 -12.02
CA LEU A 767 24.46 32.87 -11.69
C LEU A 767 24.49 31.59 -10.86
N ARG A 768 25.52 30.76 -11.04
CA ARG A 768 25.71 29.47 -10.37
C ARG A 768 27.16 29.25 -10.04
N GLY A 769 27.44 28.84 -8.81
CA GLY A 769 28.71 28.26 -8.41
C GLY A 769 28.52 26.76 -8.14
N SER A 770 29.49 25.94 -8.52
CA SER A 770 29.47 24.53 -8.14
C SER A 770 30.86 23.98 -7.88
N ALA A 771 30.91 22.91 -7.11
CA ALA A 771 32.09 22.09 -6.90
C ALA A 771 31.70 20.62 -7.09
N TRP A 772 32.56 19.85 -7.72
CA TRP A 772 32.31 18.45 -8.02
C TRP A 772 33.41 17.58 -7.41
N PHE A 773 33.04 16.36 -6.99
CA PHE A 773 34.00 15.38 -6.50
C PHE A 773 33.56 13.93 -6.78
N LEU A 774 34.55 13.05 -6.74
CA LEU A 774 34.38 11.60 -6.78
C LEU A 774 34.68 10.98 -5.41
N LEU A 775 33.85 10.02 -5.02
CA LEU A 775 33.98 9.26 -3.78
C LEU A 775 33.90 7.76 -4.07
N GLN A 776 34.93 7.03 -3.67
CA GLN A 776 34.90 5.56 -3.67
C GLN A 776 34.23 5.08 -2.38
N ILE A 777 33.09 4.39 -2.48
CA ILE A 777 32.36 3.88 -1.31
C ILE A 777 32.95 2.53 -0.86
N SER A 778 33.18 1.65 -1.83
CA SER A 778 33.78 0.33 -1.66
C SER A 778 34.57 -0.03 -2.92
N PRO A 779 35.27 -1.17 -3.02
CA PRO A 779 35.87 -1.60 -4.27
C PRO A 779 34.88 -1.70 -5.46
N ASN A 780 33.59 -1.90 -5.20
CA ASN A 780 32.57 -2.15 -6.22
C ASN A 780 31.63 -0.95 -6.45
N SER A 781 31.53 -0.04 -5.47
CA SER A 781 30.58 1.08 -5.50
C SER A 781 31.28 2.43 -5.45
N ARG A 782 30.78 3.37 -6.24
CA ARG A 782 31.30 4.75 -6.32
C ARG A 782 30.17 5.76 -6.40
N LEU A 783 30.48 6.98 -6.00
CA LEU A 783 29.59 8.12 -6.01
C LEU A 783 30.29 9.31 -6.68
N SER A 784 29.53 10.02 -7.51
CA SER A 784 29.86 11.35 -8.02
C SER A 784 28.85 12.34 -7.50
N GLN A 785 29.32 13.49 -7.05
CA GLN A 785 28.41 14.53 -6.57
C GLN A 785 28.86 15.92 -7.03
N GLU A 786 27.87 16.70 -7.47
CA GLU A 786 28.00 18.12 -7.72
C GLU A 786 27.24 18.91 -6.64
N VAL A 787 27.97 19.75 -5.92
CA VAL A 787 27.43 20.67 -4.92
C VAL A 787 27.17 22.01 -5.59
N VAL A 788 25.91 22.43 -5.66
CA VAL A 788 25.47 23.58 -6.47
C VAL A 788 24.84 24.65 -5.60
N LEU A 789 25.28 25.88 -5.80
CA LEU A 789 24.69 27.08 -5.21
C LEU A 789 24.30 28.06 -6.32
N ASP A 790 23.03 28.45 -6.33
CA ASP A 790 22.50 29.43 -7.28
C ASP A 790 22.31 30.80 -6.63
N VAL A 791 22.37 31.85 -7.45
CA VAL A 791 22.04 33.21 -7.02
C VAL A 791 20.59 33.26 -6.48
N GLY A 792 20.41 33.90 -5.33
CA GLY A 792 19.09 34.03 -4.69
C GLY A 792 18.54 32.76 -4.03
N CYS A 793 19.23 31.62 -4.13
CA CYS A 793 18.78 30.36 -3.57
C CYS A 793 19.16 30.25 -2.07
N PRO A 794 18.21 29.98 -1.15
CA PRO A 794 18.50 29.92 0.28
C PRO A 794 19.08 28.58 0.74
N TYR A 795 19.31 27.64 -0.17
CA TYR A 795 19.81 26.30 0.11
C TYR A 795 20.91 25.90 -0.87
N VAL A 796 21.79 25.01 -0.43
CA VAL A 796 22.80 24.36 -1.28
C VAL A 796 22.27 22.99 -1.70
N ARG A 797 22.38 22.66 -2.99
CA ARG A 797 21.92 21.40 -3.58
C ARG A 797 23.08 20.43 -3.76
N PHE A 798 22.79 19.15 -3.62
CA PHE A 798 23.74 18.04 -3.77
C PHE A 798 23.20 17.09 -4.83
N HIS A 799 23.59 17.29 -6.07
CA HIS A 799 23.24 16.39 -7.18
C HIS A 799 24.12 15.16 -7.10
N THR A 800 23.52 14.01 -6.82
CA THR A 800 24.26 12.79 -6.47
C THR A 800 23.95 11.69 -7.46
N GLU A 801 24.99 11.12 -8.06
CA GLU A 801 24.92 9.91 -8.86
C GLU A 801 25.73 8.81 -8.17
N VAL A 802 25.14 7.63 -8.04
CA VAL A 802 25.76 6.48 -7.36
C VAL A 802 25.72 5.27 -8.29
N HIS A 803 26.87 4.64 -8.51
CA HIS A 803 26.96 3.30 -9.07
C HIS A 803 27.08 2.33 -7.89
N TRP A 804 26.00 1.63 -7.60
CA TRP A 804 25.81 0.85 -6.39
C TRP A 804 25.80 -0.66 -6.68
N HIS A 805 26.78 -1.36 -6.11
CA HIS A 805 26.97 -2.81 -6.29
C HIS A 805 27.32 -3.47 -4.95
N GLU A 806 26.50 -3.19 -3.93
CA GLU A 806 26.63 -3.78 -2.60
C GLU A 806 25.67 -4.96 -2.35
N ALA A 807 25.86 -5.62 -1.21
CA ALA A 807 24.94 -6.60 -0.65
C ALA A 807 24.84 -6.42 0.87
N HIS A 808 23.60 -6.35 1.39
CA HIS A 808 23.33 -6.17 2.82
C HIS A 808 24.09 -4.97 3.43
N LYS A 809 24.04 -3.85 2.69
CA LYS A 809 24.60 -2.56 3.10
C LYS A 809 23.55 -1.48 3.01
N PHE A 810 23.64 -0.54 3.95
CA PHE A 810 22.77 0.63 4.00
C PHE A 810 23.65 1.89 3.96
N LEU A 811 23.52 2.68 2.89
CA LEU A 811 24.14 3.98 2.73
C LEU A 811 23.22 5.09 3.23
N LYS A 812 23.72 5.92 4.14
CA LYS A 812 23.08 7.17 4.59
C LYS A 812 24.02 8.36 4.40
N VAL A 813 23.47 9.57 4.47
CA VAL A 813 24.23 10.82 4.55
C VAL A 813 23.82 11.60 5.80
N GLU A 814 24.83 12.08 6.54
CA GLU A 814 24.66 12.75 7.83
C GLU A 814 25.06 14.24 7.79
N PHE A 815 24.28 15.05 8.50
CA PHE A 815 24.48 16.49 8.71
C PHE A 815 24.38 16.83 10.21
N PRO A 816 25.52 16.85 10.94
CA PRO A 816 25.56 17.31 12.32
C PRO A 816 25.27 18.81 12.40
N ALA A 817 24.09 19.18 12.88
CA ALA A 817 23.65 20.56 13.02
C ALA A 817 24.14 21.20 14.32
N ARG A 818 24.37 22.51 14.28
CA ARG A 818 24.58 23.37 15.46
C ARG A 818 23.25 23.88 16.01
N VAL A 819 22.32 22.96 16.25
CA VAL A 819 20.97 23.21 16.75
C VAL A 819 20.68 22.26 17.89
N ARG A 820 20.05 22.74 18.96
CA ARG A 820 19.59 21.89 20.06
C ARG A 820 18.07 21.89 20.15
N SER A 821 17.46 20.73 19.90
CA SER A 821 16.04 20.48 20.12
C SER A 821 15.80 19.04 20.57
N SER A 822 14.76 18.82 21.37
CA SER A 822 14.29 17.48 21.75
C SER A 822 13.42 16.81 20.69
N GLN A 823 13.03 17.55 19.65
CA GLN A 823 12.14 17.09 18.58
C GLN A 823 12.61 17.62 17.22
N ALA A 824 12.38 16.85 16.17
CA ALA A 824 12.54 17.27 14.78
C ALA A 824 11.20 17.17 14.06
N THR A 825 10.95 18.06 13.11
CA THR A 825 9.72 18.13 12.33
C THR A 825 9.91 17.43 10.99
N TYR A 826 8.95 16.62 10.57
CA TYR A 826 8.99 15.85 9.33
C TYR A 826 7.73 16.14 8.50
N GLU A 827 7.91 16.37 7.21
CA GLU A 827 6.79 16.49 6.29
C GLU A 827 6.06 15.15 6.15
N ILE A 828 4.73 15.24 6.18
CA ILE A 828 3.80 14.18 5.76
C ILE A 828 2.79 14.75 4.74
N GLN A 829 1.83 13.95 4.31
CA GLN A 829 0.77 14.39 3.41
C GLN A 829 0.04 15.60 3.99
N PHE A 830 -0.05 16.70 3.22
CA PHE A 830 -0.78 17.92 3.58
C PHE A 830 -0.43 18.51 4.96
N GLY A 831 0.76 18.25 5.49
CA GLY A 831 1.13 18.72 6.83
C GLY A 831 2.48 18.22 7.30
N HIS A 832 2.68 18.28 8.62
CA HIS A 832 3.91 17.84 9.25
C HIS A 832 3.66 17.44 10.71
N LEU A 833 4.56 16.64 11.29
CA LEU A 833 4.53 16.27 12.69
C LEU A 833 5.93 16.23 13.29
N GLN A 834 6.01 16.15 14.62
CA GLN A 834 7.28 16.11 15.36
C GLN A 834 7.59 14.70 15.86
N ARG A 835 8.87 14.32 15.82
CA ARG A 835 9.37 13.06 16.41
C ARG A 835 10.58 13.32 17.32
N PRO A 836 10.77 12.54 18.40
CA PRO A 836 11.85 12.75 19.36
C PRO A 836 13.24 12.58 18.76
N THR A 837 14.19 13.43 19.17
CA THR A 837 15.61 13.31 18.80
C THR A 837 16.42 12.44 19.75
N HIS A 838 15.78 11.82 20.74
CA HIS A 838 16.39 11.01 21.81
C HIS A 838 15.72 9.63 21.94
N TYR A 839 16.19 8.81 22.89
CA TYR A 839 15.74 7.43 23.12
C TYR A 839 15.22 7.19 24.55
N ASN A 840 14.53 8.17 25.14
CA ASN A 840 14.17 8.14 26.56
C ASN A 840 13.12 7.07 26.89
N THR A 841 12.20 6.80 25.96
CA THR A 841 11.22 5.72 26.08
C THR A 841 11.48 4.62 25.05
N SER A 842 10.92 3.44 25.29
CA SER A 842 10.92 2.35 24.30
C SER A 842 10.28 2.76 22.97
N TRP A 843 9.29 3.66 22.99
CA TRP A 843 8.66 4.22 21.79
C TRP A 843 9.57 5.23 21.07
N ASP A 844 10.38 5.99 21.81
CA ASP A 844 11.34 6.92 21.21
C ASP A 844 12.50 6.14 20.56
N TRP A 845 12.93 5.08 21.23
CA TRP A 845 13.92 4.11 20.77
C TRP A 845 13.49 3.42 19.48
N ALA A 846 12.26 2.92 19.41
CA ALA A 846 11.78 2.18 18.25
C ALA A 846 11.74 3.00 16.94
N ARG A 847 11.70 4.33 17.02
CA ARG A 847 11.68 5.24 15.86
C ARG A 847 13.08 5.52 15.28
N PHE A 848 14.02 4.59 15.38
CA PHE A 848 15.42 4.81 14.94
C PHE A 848 15.55 5.04 13.42
N GLU A 849 14.59 4.54 12.64
CA GLU A 849 14.39 4.83 11.22
C GLU A 849 12.91 5.21 11.03
N VAL A 850 12.64 6.37 10.42
CA VAL A 850 11.28 6.87 10.20
C VAL A 850 11.11 7.32 8.77
N TRP A 851 9.86 7.52 8.37
CA TRP A 851 9.53 8.03 7.05
C TRP A 851 9.35 9.56 7.05
N ALA A 852 9.67 10.18 5.93
CA ALA A 852 9.46 11.60 5.62
C ALA A 852 9.10 11.74 4.14
N HIS A 853 8.48 12.85 3.74
CA HIS A 853 8.25 13.15 2.32
C HIS A 853 9.42 13.92 1.71
N ARG A 854 9.29 15.22 1.50
CA ARG A 854 10.25 16.05 0.76
C ARG A 854 11.19 16.80 1.69
N TRP A 855 10.84 16.95 2.97
CA TRP A 855 11.70 17.64 3.93
C TRP A 855 11.58 17.16 5.37
N MET A 856 12.63 17.41 6.14
CA MET A 856 12.63 17.42 7.60
C MET A 856 13.41 18.64 8.11
N ASP A 857 13.12 19.07 9.33
CA ASP A 857 13.68 20.27 9.93
C ASP A 857 14.04 20.04 11.41
N LEU A 858 15.23 20.53 11.78
CA LEU A 858 15.66 20.62 13.16
C LEU A 858 15.86 22.10 13.51
N SER A 859 15.01 22.62 14.38
CA SER A 859 15.00 24.04 14.76
C SER A 859 15.07 24.24 16.26
N GLU A 860 15.75 25.32 16.67
CA GLU A 860 15.63 25.97 17.96
C GLU A 860 14.95 27.33 17.79
N HIS A 861 14.70 28.07 18.87
CA HIS A 861 14.08 29.38 18.73
C HIS A 861 14.97 30.35 17.93
N GLY A 862 14.50 30.72 16.74
CA GLY A 862 15.10 31.75 15.91
C GLY A 862 16.11 31.26 14.88
N PHE A 863 16.43 29.97 14.86
CA PHE A 863 17.33 29.37 13.87
C PHE A 863 17.04 27.88 13.68
N GLY A 864 17.20 27.38 12.45
CA GLY A 864 17.06 25.97 12.16
C GLY A 864 17.83 25.53 10.93
N LEU A 865 17.84 24.21 10.72
CA LEU A 865 18.43 23.56 9.57
C LEU A 865 17.43 22.55 8.99
N ALA A 866 16.99 22.81 7.76
CA ALA A 866 16.14 21.90 7.01
C ALA A 866 16.93 21.08 6.01
N LEU A 867 16.59 19.80 5.87
CA LEU A 867 17.07 18.89 4.84
C LEU A 867 15.92 18.57 3.89
N LEU A 868 16.09 18.95 2.63
CA LEU A 868 15.13 18.75 1.55
C LEU A 868 15.61 17.60 0.65
N ASN A 869 14.71 16.89 -0.01
CA ASN A 869 15.04 15.83 -0.96
C ASN A 869 14.00 15.69 -2.07
N ASP A 870 14.35 14.99 -3.15
CA ASP A 870 13.52 14.80 -4.34
C ASP A 870 12.93 13.39 -4.52
N CYS A 871 13.29 12.39 -3.71
CA CYS A 871 12.81 11.00 -3.89
C CYS A 871 13.11 10.03 -2.72
N LYS A 872 13.60 10.52 -1.58
CA LYS A 872 14.01 9.68 -0.43
C LYS A 872 12.99 9.79 0.68
N TYR A 873 12.53 8.64 1.16
CA TYR A 873 11.48 8.57 2.17
C TYR A 873 12.00 8.13 3.54
N GLY A 874 13.14 7.43 3.63
CA GLY A 874 13.74 7.07 4.91
C GLY A 874 14.60 8.20 5.48
N ALA A 875 14.42 8.52 6.75
CA ALA A 875 15.19 9.55 7.45
C ALA A 875 15.24 9.31 8.96
N SER A 876 16.13 10.03 9.64
CA SER A 876 16.12 10.14 11.10
C SER A 876 16.85 11.40 11.56
N VAL A 877 16.46 11.92 12.72
CA VAL A 877 17.18 12.99 13.42
C VAL A 877 17.46 12.53 14.84
N ARG A 878 18.75 12.41 15.20
CA ARG A 878 19.20 11.92 16.50
C ARG A 878 20.24 12.85 17.11
N GLY A 879 19.96 13.33 18.34
CA GLY A 879 20.65 14.49 18.89
C GLY A 879 20.49 15.68 17.95
N SER A 880 21.60 16.16 17.39
CA SER A 880 21.61 17.20 16.37
C SER A 880 21.97 16.71 14.97
N ILE A 881 22.04 15.39 14.75
CA ILE A 881 22.44 14.82 13.46
C ILE A 881 21.19 14.54 12.64
N LEU A 882 21.04 15.24 11.51
CA LEU A 882 20.05 14.92 10.49
C LEU A 882 20.64 13.86 9.56
N SER A 883 19.94 12.74 9.38
CA SER A 883 20.36 11.63 8.53
C SER A 883 19.30 11.32 7.48
N LEU A 884 19.71 11.25 6.22
CA LEU A 884 18.86 10.81 5.11
C LEU A 884 19.31 9.42 4.64
N SER A 885 18.35 8.51 4.53
CA SER A 885 18.57 7.14 4.06
C SER A 885 18.56 7.11 2.54
N LEU A 886 19.67 6.68 1.93
CA LEU A 886 19.88 6.84 0.49
C LEU A 886 19.62 5.55 -0.29
N LEU A 887 20.34 4.48 0.04
CA LEU A 887 20.32 3.21 -0.69
C LEU A 887 20.51 2.03 0.27
N ARG A 888 19.78 0.94 0.04
CA ARG A 888 20.01 -0.35 0.68
C ARG A 888 20.54 -1.34 -0.37
N ALA A 889 20.71 -2.61 0.02
CA ALA A 889 21.01 -3.69 -0.91
C ALA A 889 20.51 -5.06 -0.42
N PRO A 890 19.21 -5.19 -0.10
CA PRO A 890 18.65 -6.50 0.26
C PRO A 890 18.73 -7.47 -0.93
N LYS A 891 18.56 -8.75 -0.65
CA LYS A 891 18.68 -9.88 -1.59
C LYS A 891 17.47 -10.81 -1.61
N ALA A 892 16.44 -10.54 -0.80
CA ALA A 892 15.16 -11.22 -0.85
C ALA A 892 13.99 -10.22 -0.69
N PRO A 893 12.96 -10.27 -1.56
CA PRO A 893 12.71 -11.29 -2.58
C PRO A 893 13.34 -11.01 -3.94
N ASP A 894 13.87 -9.81 -4.16
CA ASP A 894 14.67 -9.47 -5.34
C ASP A 894 16.17 -9.56 -5.00
N ALA A 895 16.89 -10.49 -5.64
CA ALA A 895 18.33 -10.68 -5.45
C ALA A 895 19.18 -9.51 -5.98
N THR A 896 18.58 -8.65 -6.81
CA THR A 896 19.22 -7.52 -7.48
C THR A 896 18.73 -6.17 -6.95
N ALA A 897 17.89 -6.15 -5.91
CA ALA A 897 17.34 -4.92 -5.34
C ALA A 897 18.41 -3.85 -5.13
N ASP A 898 18.08 -2.64 -5.59
CA ASP A 898 18.94 -1.44 -5.59
C ASP A 898 20.28 -1.57 -6.32
N THR A 899 20.59 -2.66 -7.02
CA THR A 899 21.86 -2.78 -7.76
C THR A 899 21.82 -1.93 -9.03
N GLY A 900 22.89 -1.18 -9.32
CA GLY A 900 23.04 -0.40 -10.56
C GLY A 900 23.19 1.10 -10.33
N ARG A 901 22.75 1.90 -11.30
CA ARG A 901 22.86 3.38 -11.28
C ARG A 901 21.68 3.99 -10.56
N HIS A 902 21.96 4.94 -9.66
CA HIS A 902 20.98 5.78 -8.97
C HIS A 902 21.34 7.24 -9.11
N GLU A 903 20.32 8.09 -9.14
CA GLU A 903 20.48 9.54 -9.22
C GLU A 903 19.39 10.22 -8.39
N PHE A 904 19.80 11.10 -7.49
CA PHE A 904 18.90 11.81 -6.57
C PHE A 904 19.53 13.12 -6.09
N THR A 905 18.69 14.03 -5.63
CA THR A 905 19.10 15.33 -5.10
C THR A 905 18.58 15.53 -3.68
N TYR A 906 19.45 16.02 -2.81
CA TYR A 906 19.05 16.60 -1.54
C TYR A 906 19.62 18.00 -1.40
N ALA A 907 19.09 18.80 -0.46
CA ALA A 907 19.51 20.17 -0.26
C ALA A 907 19.48 20.56 1.22
N LEU A 908 20.41 21.42 1.64
CA LEU A 908 20.51 21.88 3.02
C LEU A 908 20.19 23.38 3.11
N MET A 909 19.22 23.73 3.94
CA MET A 909 18.67 25.08 4.06
C MET A 909 18.80 25.59 5.50
N PRO A 910 19.83 26.38 5.84
CA PRO A 910 19.89 27.06 7.11
C PRO A 910 18.90 28.23 7.08
N HIS A 911 18.17 28.44 8.16
CA HIS A 911 17.15 29.47 8.18
C HIS A 911 17.06 30.23 9.51
N LYS A 912 16.48 31.42 9.43
CA LYS A 912 16.16 32.26 10.59
C LYS A 912 14.67 32.13 10.88
N GLY A 913 14.34 32.07 12.16
CA GLY A 913 12.96 31.96 12.61
C GLY A 913 12.46 30.52 12.60
N SER A 914 11.18 30.36 12.30
CA SER A 914 10.54 29.05 12.14
C SER A 914 10.71 28.54 10.70
N PHE A 915 10.66 27.22 10.49
CA PHE A 915 10.71 26.66 9.14
C PHE A 915 9.53 27.14 8.26
N GLN A 916 8.39 27.44 8.90
CA GLN A 916 7.21 28.03 8.27
C GLN A 916 7.53 29.41 7.66
N ASP A 917 8.01 30.34 8.50
CA ASP A 917 8.31 31.72 8.08
C ASP A 917 9.51 31.79 7.13
N ALA A 918 10.44 30.85 7.26
CA ALA A 918 11.62 30.71 6.41
C ALA A 918 11.31 30.23 4.99
N GLY A 919 10.10 29.72 4.74
CA GLY A 919 9.71 29.22 3.43
C GLY A 919 10.25 27.82 3.08
N VAL A 920 10.53 26.99 4.09
CA VAL A 920 11.08 25.63 3.90
C VAL A 920 10.12 24.76 3.08
N ILE A 921 8.81 24.88 3.30
CA ILE A 921 7.79 24.13 2.56
C ILE A 921 7.83 24.51 1.08
N GLN A 922 7.86 25.80 0.77
CA GLN A 922 7.92 26.30 -0.60
C GLN A 922 9.22 25.89 -1.30
N ALA A 923 10.34 25.90 -0.58
CA ALA A 923 11.63 25.44 -1.08
C ALA A 923 11.60 23.93 -1.41
N ALA A 924 11.03 23.10 -0.53
CA ALA A 924 10.87 21.66 -0.75
C ALA A 924 10.00 21.36 -1.98
N TYR A 925 8.87 22.05 -2.12
CA TYR A 925 8.04 21.95 -3.33
C TYR A 925 8.80 22.41 -4.58
N SER A 926 9.51 23.53 -4.52
CA SER A 926 10.26 24.07 -5.66
C SER A 926 11.37 23.12 -6.14
N LEU A 927 12.02 22.41 -5.20
CA LEU A 927 12.99 21.35 -5.52
C LEU A 927 12.34 20.16 -6.23
N ASN A 928 11.12 19.80 -5.85
CA ASN A 928 10.43 18.62 -6.37
C ASN A 928 9.69 18.89 -7.69
N PHE A 929 9.15 20.09 -7.88
CA PHE A 929 8.40 20.54 -9.05
C PHE A 929 9.23 21.61 -9.77
N PRO A 930 10.21 21.27 -10.61
CA PRO A 930 11.03 22.27 -11.30
C PRO A 930 10.21 23.14 -12.26
N LEU A 931 10.69 24.35 -12.54
CA LEU A 931 10.16 25.15 -13.65
C LEU A 931 10.32 24.39 -14.97
N LEU A 932 9.28 24.40 -15.79
CA LEU A 932 9.26 23.68 -17.06
C LEU A 932 9.61 24.63 -18.20
N ALA A 933 10.57 24.25 -19.05
CA ALA A 933 10.86 24.94 -20.29
C ALA A 933 10.22 24.16 -21.46
N LEU A 934 9.08 24.66 -21.96
CA LEU A 934 8.28 23.98 -22.97
C LEU A 934 8.32 24.76 -24.30
N PRO A 935 8.35 24.07 -25.46
CA PRO A 935 8.28 24.74 -26.75
C PRO A 935 6.91 25.39 -26.95
N ALA A 936 6.86 26.64 -27.41
CA ALA A 936 5.63 27.26 -27.85
C ALA A 936 5.43 26.99 -29.36
N PRO A 937 4.27 26.44 -29.80
CA PRO A 937 4.00 26.07 -31.20
C PRO A 937 3.81 27.28 -32.12
N SER A 938 3.57 28.42 -31.51
CA SER A 938 3.38 29.73 -32.09
C SER A 938 4.21 30.68 -31.22
N PRO A 939 4.65 31.84 -31.71
CA PRO A 939 4.77 33.00 -30.86
C PRO A 939 4.64 32.85 -29.33
N ALA A 940 5.75 32.70 -28.60
CA ALA A 940 5.66 32.69 -27.13
C ALA A 940 5.04 34.02 -26.66
N PRO A 941 4.07 34.02 -25.72
CA PRO A 941 3.40 35.23 -25.28
C PRO A 941 4.39 36.30 -24.82
N ALA A 942 4.22 37.55 -25.28
CA ALA A 942 5.11 38.66 -24.89
C ALA A 942 4.98 39.05 -23.40
N THR A 943 3.97 38.55 -22.70
CA THR A 943 3.65 38.90 -21.31
C THR A 943 3.59 37.68 -20.41
N SER A 944 3.97 37.87 -19.14
CA SER A 944 3.81 36.85 -18.11
C SER A 944 2.37 36.80 -17.62
N TRP A 945 1.88 35.62 -17.26
CA TRP A 945 0.52 35.40 -16.79
C TRP A 945 0.49 34.48 -15.58
N SER A 946 -0.48 34.70 -14.69
CA SER A 946 -0.73 33.89 -13.49
C SER A 946 -2.19 33.47 -13.46
N ALA A 947 -2.47 32.17 -13.36
CA ALA A 947 -3.82 31.66 -13.24
C ALA A 947 -4.37 31.85 -11.82
N PHE A 948 -3.54 31.51 -10.83
CA PHE A 948 -3.89 31.51 -9.42
C PHE A 948 -2.76 32.09 -8.57
N SER A 949 -3.12 32.77 -7.50
CA SER A 949 -2.19 33.12 -6.42
C SER A 949 -2.89 33.09 -5.07
N VAL A 950 -2.20 32.57 -4.05
CA VAL A 950 -2.69 32.52 -2.68
C VAL A 950 -2.00 33.60 -1.87
N SER A 951 -2.76 34.41 -1.13
CA SER A 951 -2.24 35.58 -0.39
C SER A 951 -1.51 35.24 0.91
N SER A 952 -1.69 34.03 1.44
CA SER A 952 -1.00 33.56 2.66
C SER A 952 0.01 32.47 2.31
N PRO A 953 1.27 32.55 2.78
CA PRO A 953 2.26 31.48 2.58
C PRO A 953 1.90 30.19 3.34
N ALA A 954 1.01 30.28 4.35
CA ALA A 954 0.56 29.13 5.12
C ALA A 954 -0.37 28.19 4.33
N VAL A 955 -0.93 28.64 3.20
CA VAL A 955 -1.88 27.84 2.41
C VAL A 955 -1.24 27.47 1.07
N VAL A 956 -1.24 26.18 0.77
CA VAL A 956 -0.74 25.63 -0.49
C VAL A 956 -1.93 25.21 -1.33
N LEU A 957 -2.10 25.81 -2.52
CA LEU A 957 -2.95 25.26 -3.57
C LEU A 957 -2.17 24.13 -4.24
N GLU A 958 -2.59 22.90 -3.95
CA GLU A 958 -1.94 21.67 -4.40
C GLU A 958 -2.52 21.29 -5.78
N THR A 959 -3.75 20.81 -5.80
CA THR A 959 -4.31 20.19 -7.00
C THR A 959 -5.16 21.18 -7.78
N VAL A 960 -4.99 21.22 -9.11
CA VAL A 960 -5.94 21.83 -10.05
C VAL A 960 -6.22 20.84 -11.17
N LYS A 961 -7.47 20.41 -11.32
CA LYS A 961 -7.85 19.45 -12.37
C LYS A 961 -9.29 19.65 -12.84
N GLN A 962 -9.71 18.97 -13.91
CA GLN A 962 -11.13 18.87 -14.23
C GLN A 962 -11.85 17.94 -13.25
N ALA A 963 -13.05 18.31 -12.82
CA ALA A 963 -13.91 17.45 -12.02
C ALA A 963 -14.28 16.17 -12.81
N GLU A 964 -14.10 15.00 -12.19
CA GLU A 964 -14.50 13.70 -12.72
C GLU A 964 -16.02 13.47 -12.55
N SER A 965 -16.65 14.09 -11.55
CA SER A 965 -18.06 13.87 -11.22
C SER A 965 -19.07 14.55 -12.16
N SER A 966 -18.64 15.49 -13.01
CA SER A 966 -19.54 16.25 -13.89
C SER A 966 -18.83 16.74 -15.16
N PRO A 967 -18.42 15.86 -16.08
CA PRO A 967 -17.67 16.24 -17.27
C PRO A 967 -18.45 17.19 -18.20
N GLN A 968 -19.78 17.18 -18.14
CA GLN A 968 -20.64 18.08 -18.92
C GLN A 968 -20.63 19.52 -18.39
N ARG A 969 -20.33 19.72 -17.09
CA ARG A 969 -20.06 21.05 -16.54
C ARG A 969 -18.56 21.31 -16.71
N ARG A 970 -18.18 22.44 -17.29
CA ARG A 970 -16.77 22.88 -17.37
C ARG A 970 -16.30 23.28 -15.97
N SER A 971 -16.11 22.30 -15.09
CA SER A 971 -15.82 22.49 -13.68
C SER A 971 -14.40 22.04 -13.36
N LEU A 972 -13.67 22.89 -12.64
CA LEU A 972 -12.35 22.58 -12.12
C LEU A 972 -12.43 22.28 -10.63
N VAL A 973 -11.70 21.27 -10.18
CA VAL A 973 -11.45 21.02 -8.76
C VAL A 973 -10.15 21.71 -8.39
N LEU A 974 -10.19 22.52 -7.33
CA LEU A 974 -9.02 23.09 -6.68
C LEU A 974 -8.91 22.51 -5.27
N ARG A 975 -7.77 21.93 -4.91
CA ARG A 975 -7.51 21.40 -3.57
C ARG A 975 -6.42 22.20 -2.88
N LEU A 976 -6.74 22.77 -1.73
CA LEU A 976 -5.84 23.57 -0.94
C LEU A 976 -5.68 22.95 0.44
N TYR A 977 -4.55 23.18 1.09
CA TYR A 977 -4.38 22.83 2.50
C TYR A 977 -3.58 23.87 3.27
N GLU A 978 -3.85 23.94 4.57
CA GLU A 978 -3.06 24.72 5.51
C GLU A 978 -1.82 23.92 5.94
N ALA A 979 -0.64 24.47 5.70
CA ALA A 979 0.62 23.74 5.80
C ALA A 979 1.44 24.08 7.05
N HIS A 980 1.08 25.16 7.78
CA HIS A 980 1.87 25.69 8.90
C HIS A 980 1.42 25.17 10.28
N GLY A 981 0.23 24.56 10.37
CA GLY A 981 -0.41 24.20 11.64
C GLY A 981 -1.11 25.39 12.29
N SER A 982 -1.62 26.33 11.48
CA SER A 982 -2.17 27.62 11.92
C SER A 982 -3.64 27.81 11.55
N HIS A 983 -4.32 28.73 12.23
CA HIS A 983 -5.63 29.24 11.79
C HIS A 983 -5.42 30.48 10.92
N VAL A 984 -5.92 30.46 9.69
CA VAL A 984 -5.61 31.52 8.71
C VAL A 984 -6.77 31.85 7.78
N ASP A 985 -7.02 33.15 7.65
CA ASP A 985 -7.82 33.72 6.57
C ASP A 985 -6.90 34.00 5.37
N CYS A 986 -7.28 33.54 4.19
CA CYS A 986 -6.57 33.85 2.96
C CYS A 986 -7.51 34.19 1.81
N TRP A 987 -6.99 34.94 0.86
CA TRP A 987 -7.58 35.18 -0.45
C TRP A 987 -6.91 34.32 -1.51
N LEU A 988 -7.73 33.56 -2.25
CA LEU A 988 -7.38 32.93 -3.52
C LEU A 988 -7.75 33.90 -4.64
N HIS A 989 -6.75 34.37 -5.36
CA HIS A 989 -6.93 35.18 -6.56
C HIS A 989 -6.94 34.27 -7.78
N LEU A 990 -7.81 34.58 -8.73
CA LEU A 990 -7.94 33.83 -9.99
C LEU A 990 -8.03 34.79 -11.18
N SER A 991 -7.52 34.38 -12.33
CA SER A 991 -7.66 35.11 -13.60
C SER A 991 -8.48 34.35 -14.65
N LEU A 992 -9.05 33.20 -14.27
CA LEU A 992 -9.91 32.38 -15.12
C LEU A 992 -11.36 32.91 -15.12
N PRO A 993 -12.12 32.71 -16.22
CA PRO A 993 -13.50 33.15 -16.32
C PRO A 993 -14.43 32.24 -15.48
N VAL A 994 -14.47 32.45 -14.18
CA VAL A 994 -15.29 31.67 -13.25
C VAL A 994 -16.69 32.26 -13.13
N GLN A 995 -17.69 31.39 -13.27
CA GLN A 995 -19.09 31.71 -13.06
C GLN A 995 -19.49 31.50 -11.59
N GLU A 996 -19.01 30.42 -10.98
CA GLU A 996 -19.41 30.02 -9.63
C GLU A 996 -18.29 29.26 -8.94
N ALA A 997 -18.20 29.39 -7.61
CA ALA A 997 -17.28 28.66 -6.76
C ALA A 997 -18.04 28.01 -5.60
N ILE A 998 -17.84 26.71 -5.38
CA ILE A 998 -18.57 25.94 -4.36
C ILE A 998 -17.56 25.07 -3.60
N LEU A 999 -17.65 25.00 -2.28
CA LEU A 999 -16.94 23.97 -1.51
C LEU A 999 -17.42 22.58 -1.93
N CYS A 1000 -16.51 21.62 -1.95
CA CYS A 1000 -16.82 20.21 -2.16
C CYS A 1000 -15.97 19.35 -1.24
N ASP A 1001 -16.38 18.10 -1.08
CA ASP A 1001 -15.57 17.12 -0.37
C ASP A 1001 -14.45 16.55 -1.26
N LEU A 1002 -13.66 15.62 -0.72
CA LEU A 1002 -12.52 15.06 -1.46
C LEU A 1002 -12.97 14.12 -2.59
N LEU A 1003 -14.25 13.73 -2.63
CA LEU A 1003 -14.90 13.01 -3.73
C LEU A 1003 -15.58 13.94 -4.74
N GLU A 1004 -15.28 15.24 -4.68
CA GLU A 1004 -15.79 16.27 -5.59
C GLU A 1004 -17.32 16.47 -5.54
N ARG A 1005 -17.96 16.07 -4.43
CA ARG A 1005 -19.40 16.29 -4.24
C ARG A 1005 -19.62 17.69 -3.68
N PRO A 1006 -20.40 18.55 -4.36
CA PRO A 1006 -20.62 19.93 -3.90
C PRO A 1006 -21.35 19.95 -2.55
N ASP A 1007 -20.89 20.79 -1.64
CA ASP A 1007 -21.63 21.15 -0.43
C ASP A 1007 -22.75 22.14 -0.83
N PRO A 1008 -24.04 21.79 -0.65
CA PRO A 1008 -25.15 22.67 -0.98
C PRO A 1008 -25.13 24.02 -0.24
N ALA A 1009 -24.50 24.07 0.94
CA ALA A 1009 -24.34 25.30 1.71
C ALA A 1009 -22.99 26.00 1.43
N GLY A 1010 -22.16 25.41 0.57
CA GLY A 1010 -20.76 25.79 0.36
C GLY A 1010 -20.49 26.84 -0.73
N HIS A 1011 -21.49 27.57 -1.20
CA HIS A 1011 -21.30 28.58 -2.24
C HIS A 1011 -20.44 29.76 -1.73
N LEU A 1012 -19.37 30.07 -2.47
CA LEU A 1012 -18.45 31.15 -2.15
C LEU A 1012 -18.73 32.39 -3.00
N THR A 1013 -18.67 33.56 -2.38
CA THR A 1013 -18.85 34.84 -3.09
C THR A 1013 -17.56 35.24 -3.79
N LEU A 1014 -17.60 35.31 -5.12
CA LEU A 1014 -16.51 35.86 -5.93
C LEU A 1014 -16.55 37.39 -5.91
N ARG A 1015 -15.50 38.04 -5.37
CA ARG A 1015 -15.37 39.51 -5.35
C ARG A 1015 -14.08 39.93 -6.03
N ASP A 1016 -14.17 40.71 -7.11
CA ASP A 1016 -13.02 41.18 -7.90
C ASP A 1016 -12.08 40.03 -8.31
N ASN A 1017 -12.65 38.90 -8.75
CA ASN A 1017 -11.93 37.66 -9.07
C ASN A 1017 -11.11 37.07 -7.90
N ARG A 1018 -11.62 37.22 -6.68
CA ARG A 1018 -11.02 36.64 -5.48
C ARG A 1018 -12.05 35.92 -4.63
N LEU A 1019 -11.61 34.83 -4.00
CA LEU A 1019 -12.37 34.04 -3.04
C LEU A 1019 -11.71 34.16 -1.67
N LYS A 1020 -12.48 34.44 -0.62
CA LYS A 1020 -12.01 34.36 0.76
C LYS A 1020 -12.18 32.93 1.27
N LEU A 1021 -11.12 32.36 1.82
CA LEU A 1021 -11.10 31.05 2.45
C LEU A 1021 -10.56 31.18 3.88
N THR A 1022 -11.08 30.38 4.79
CA THR A 1022 -10.62 30.31 6.18
C THR A 1022 -10.22 28.86 6.45
N PHE A 1023 -9.03 28.67 7.01
CA PHE A 1023 -8.50 27.36 7.35
C PHE A 1023 -8.25 27.24 8.85
N SER A 1024 -8.53 26.07 9.39
CA SER A 1024 -7.99 25.58 10.64
C SER A 1024 -6.64 24.87 10.40
N PRO A 1025 -5.84 24.62 11.46
CA PRO A 1025 -4.56 23.93 11.33
C PRO A 1025 -4.66 22.64 10.52
N PHE A 1026 -3.80 22.49 9.51
CA PHE A 1026 -3.72 21.28 8.66
C PHE A 1026 -4.99 20.93 7.87
N GLN A 1027 -5.96 21.84 7.79
CA GLN A 1027 -7.21 21.59 7.08
C GLN A 1027 -6.99 21.54 5.57
N VAL A 1028 -7.59 20.54 4.93
CA VAL A 1028 -7.68 20.36 3.49
C VAL A 1028 -9.07 20.83 3.03
N LEU A 1029 -9.11 21.77 2.08
CA LEU A 1029 -10.34 22.28 1.47
C LEU A 1029 -10.34 21.99 -0.03
N SER A 1030 -11.52 21.71 -0.59
CA SER A 1030 -11.70 21.51 -2.03
C SER A 1030 -12.80 22.40 -2.57
N LEU A 1031 -12.57 22.95 -3.75
CA LEU A 1031 -13.47 23.87 -4.43
C LEU A 1031 -13.81 23.33 -5.81
N LEU A 1032 -15.07 23.41 -6.18
CA LEU A 1032 -15.54 23.33 -7.57
C LEU A 1032 -15.66 24.75 -8.13
N LEU A 1033 -14.83 25.07 -9.12
CA LEU A 1033 -14.95 26.28 -9.92
C LEU A 1033 -15.68 25.96 -11.22
N VAL A 1034 -16.90 26.45 -11.38
CA VAL A 1034 -17.65 26.34 -12.63
C VAL A 1034 -17.18 27.47 -13.55
N LEU A 1035 -16.59 27.12 -14.69
CA LEU A 1035 -16.15 28.09 -15.69
C LEU A 1035 -17.35 28.62 -16.49
N GLN A 1036 -17.26 29.86 -16.94
CA GLN A 1036 -18.22 30.46 -17.86
C GLN A 1036 -18.24 29.68 -19.18
N PRO A 1037 -19.38 29.69 -19.91
CA PRO A 1037 -19.43 29.18 -21.28
C PRO A 1037 -18.37 29.86 -22.15
N PRO A 1038 -17.75 29.15 -23.11
CA PRO A 1038 -16.83 29.79 -24.04
C PRO A 1038 -17.58 30.88 -24.81
N PRO A 1039 -16.94 32.04 -25.09
CA PRO A 1039 -17.54 33.04 -25.97
C PRO A 1039 -17.85 32.39 -27.33
N HIS A 1040 -19.07 32.61 -27.82
CA HIS A 1040 -19.55 32.09 -29.11
C HIS A 1040 -18.76 32.63 -30.29
#